data_AF-A0A7X8GNG6-F1
#
_entry.id   AF-A0A7X8GNG6-F1
#
_cell.length_a   1.000
_cell.length_b   1.000
_cell.length_c   1.000
_cell.angle_alpha   90.00
_cell.angle_beta   90.00
_cell.angle_gamma   90.00
#
_symmetry.space_group_name_H-M   'P 1'
#
loop_
_entity.id
_entity.type
_entity.pdbx_description
1 polymer ?
#
loop_
_entity_poly.entity_id
_entity_poly.type
_entity_poly.pdbx_seq_one_letter_code
_entity_poly.pdbx_strand_id
1 'polypeptide(L)'
;ECGQEYFPVWAEMEGKSPRRFTPRELTERSSEDDNLQFGFLIPSEEGLFDPNDVENHYPEEWLEYQNGFPTLKPQYKKYSPYPVTLSTEGEVAGEGVPFWFIPGSFRFCLQCDIYYDGSIRSDLSKLSGLSTEGRSSATTVLVLSALRHLVGTDLEEKAKKILGFTDNRQDAALQAGHFNDLVQILLLRSALLSAIETHPDKRLTDDILTQCVLDNLHLEAPDYAVNPEAKGPRVQNVLKTLRDVLGYRLYADLRRGWRLTNPNLEQLKLLQLDYQALDECCQDEDEWRKGHALLGSLSPEKRLRLAHEILDLMRKGLCIKCRYLDPLEQEQIRNRSFTDLKEPWGLTEEERELIKGRYLIPRSRPRQWQVNVDTLHLSYRSKFGRRLRNQSFWGLDNPHYPTDFDESVYNAIVDNLLKILSTYGYVQVEDLGNGQTGYRIDASVLEWRLVETLEEPTGSVNRFFRTLYENIASLLGQGDRFLHQLEAREHTAQVDAEERVLREGRFRRGMAPERIVNGQVEEAGLPVLFCSPTMELGVDISTLNTVYLRNVPPTPANYAQRSGRAGRSGQPALVVTYCAAKSPHDQYFFADPPRMVAGAVKPPSIDLANEDLVKSHLHAVWLAETGVKLGSSVKDVLDLEKSEGFPLKAEIASEISKAKVNDQALKRGEHILSMLEAALDEENAPWFTPTWLDHVVTGAEKRFDEAFRRWRSLYRATVSQMNLAHGVLNNAAVSERDRNEAVSRYNEAVSQQKLLLEDRQTMNSDFYTYRYLASEGFLPGYNFPRLPLMAYLPGRRERTVRDSFLSRPRFLGLSEFGPQSIIYHEGSTYRVRKAILTLRDEGSVTASANLPVQTARLCPHCGYGHFATEPDRCAHCGENIEDGLLLS
;
A
#
# COMPACT_ATOMS: atom_id res chain seq x y z
N GLU A 1 -18.52 -16.61 -9.55
CA GLU A 1 -19.43 -16.02 -10.57
C GLU A 1 -20.90 -16.25 -10.23
N CYS A 2 -21.34 -17.46 -9.89
CA CYS A 2 -22.73 -17.73 -9.49
C CYS A 2 -23.12 -17.33 -8.06
N GLY A 3 -22.18 -16.83 -7.25
CA GLY A 3 -22.42 -16.51 -5.83
C GLY A 3 -22.40 -17.71 -4.89
N GLN A 4 -22.18 -18.94 -5.40
CA GLN A 4 -22.07 -20.14 -4.58
C GLN A 4 -20.92 -20.04 -3.56
N GLU A 5 -21.23 -20.35 -2.30
CA GLU A 5 -20.25 -20.32 -1.21
C GLU A 5 -19.36 -21.56 -1.23
N TYR A 6 -18.05 -21.34 -1.02
CA TYR A 6 -17.04 -22.38 -0.87
C TYR A 6 -16.19 -22.06 0.36
N PHE A 7 -16.04 -23.04 1.26
CA PHE A 7 -15.26 -22.88 2.49
C PHE A 7 -13.81 -23.34 2.27
N PRO A 8 -12.82 -22.43 2.33
CA PRO A 8 -11.42 -22.81 2.24
C PRO A 8 -11.00 -23.57 3.52
N VAL A 9 -10.48 -24.78 3.36
CA VAL A 9 -10.08 -25.62 4.49
C VAL A 9 -8.72 -26.30 4.28
N TRP A 10 -8.07 -26.60 5.40
CA TRP A 10 -7.07 -27.66 5.52
C TRP A 10 -7.77 -28.97 5.83
N ALA A 11 -7.48 -30.01 5.05
CA ALA A 11 -7.89 -31.38 5.31
C ALA A 11 -6.70 -32.13 5.92
N GLU A 12 -6.87 -32.64 7.13
CA GLU A 12 -5.91 -33.53 7.78
C GLU A 12 -6.09 -34.93 7.20
N MET A 13 -5.10 -35.39 6.44
CA MET A 13 -5.16 -36.63 5.66
C MET A 13 -4.61 -37.80 6.48
N GLU A 14 -5.38 -38.89 6.56
CA GLU A 14 -4.92 -40.19 7.03
C GLU A 14 -4.82 -41.13 5.83
N GLY A 15 -3.64 -41.19 5.22
CA GLY A 15 -3.42 -41.89 3.95
C GLY A 15 -4.06 -41.17 2.76
N LYS A 16 -5.16 -41.71 2.22
CA LYS A 16 -5.90 -41.12 1.08
C LYS A 16 -7.24 -40.49 1.47
N SER A 17 -7.60 -40.56 2.75
CA SER A 17 -8.89 -40.09 3.25
C SER A 17 -8.70 -38.93 4.22
N PRO A 18 -9.53 -37.88 4.15
CA PRO A 18 -9.53 -36.83 5.14
C PRO A 18 -10.15 -37.34 6.44
N ARG A 19 -9.56 -36.96 7.58
CA ARG A 19 -10.07 -37.26 8.92
C ARG A 19 -10.75 -36.04 9.54
N ARG A 20 -10.16 -34.86 9.35
CA ARG A 20 -10.61 -33.63 9.96
C ARG A 20 -10.40 -32.45 9.02
N PHE A 21 -11.27 -31.46 9.11
CA PHE A 21 -11.15 -30.21 8.39
C PHE A 21 -11.02 -29.02 9.36
N THR A 22 -10.10 -28.12 9.06
CA THR A 22 -9.96 -26.85 9.77
C THR A 22 -10.00 -25.69 8.78
N PRO A 23 -10.60 -24.55 9.15
CA PRO A 23 -10.66 -23.38 8.26
C PRO A 23 -9.25 -22.86 7.96
N ARG A 24 -9.05 -22.36 6.73
CA ARG A 24 -7.79 -21.74 6.30
C ARG A 24 -8.03 -20.43 5.57
N GLU A 25 -6.98 -19.64 5.43
CA GLU A 25 -7.01 -18.47 4.55
C GLU A 25 -6.92 -18.86 3.07
N LEU A 26 -7.61 -18.12 2.21
CA LEU A 26 -7.60 -18.37 0.75
C LEU A 26 -6.20 -18.24 0.13
N THR A 27 -5.33 -17.43 0.75
CA THR A 27 -3.93 -17.22 0.37
C THR A 27 -3.00 -18.32 0.87
N GLU A 28 -3.38 -19.06 1.92
CA GLU A 28 -2.59 -20.14 2.51
C GLU A 28 -2.75 -21.43 1.69
N ARG A 29 -1.62 -21.95 1.21
CA ARG A 29 -1.57 -23.06 0.24
C ARG A 29 -0.43 -24.04 0.46
N SER A 30 0.41 -23.74 1.44
CA SER A 30 1.55 -24.55 1.84
C SER A 30 1.52 -24.65 3.36
N SER A 31 1.77 -25.86 3.84
CA SER A 31 1.99 -26.18 5.25
C SER A 31 3.35 -26.87 5.35
N GLU A 32 4.01 -26.78 6.50
CA GLU A 32 5.18 -27.60 6.83
C GLU A 32 4.78 -29.03 7.24
N ASP A 33 3.49 -29.25 7.54
CA ASP A 33 2.92 -30.57 7.82
C ASP A 33 2.47 -31.24 6.51
N ASP A 34 3.17 -32.32 6.14
CA ASP A 34 2.90 -33.12 4.93
C ASP A 34 1.52 -33.80 4.95
N ASN A 35 0.88 -33.94 6.12
CA ASN A 35 -0.46 -34.53 6.24
C ASN A 35 -1.59 -33.53 5.95
N LEU A 36 -1.29 -32.23 5.82
CA LEU A 36 -2.30 -31.20 5.55
C LEU A 36 -2.45 -30.95 4.05
N GLN A 37 -3.63 -31.28 3.53
CA GLN A 37 -4.01 -30.99 2.16
C GLN A 37 -5.00 -29.81 2.12
N PHE A 38 -4.63 -28.72 1.44
CA PHE A 38 -5.58 -27.63 1.24
C PHE A 38 -6.66 -28.00 0.21
N GLY A 39 -7.86 -27.47 0.38
CA GLY A 39 -8.96 -27.62 -0.57
C GLY A 39 -10.14 -26.71 -0.24
N PHE A 40 -11.32 -27.07 -0.75
CA PHE A 40 -12.58 -26.34 -0.56
C PHE A 40 -13.72 -27.29 -0.21
N LEU A 41 -14.59 -26.89 0.72
CA LEU A 41 -15.86 -27.57 1.00
C LEU A 41 -17.03 -26.78 0.42
N ILE A 42 -18.03 -27.49 -0.07
CA ILE A 42 -19.34 -26.96 -0.46
C ILE A 42 -20.43 -27.88 0.10
N PRO A 43 -21.51 -27.36 0.72
CA PRO A 43 -22.60 -28.19 1.20
C PRO A 43 -23.17 -29.06 0.08
N SER A 44 -23.44 -30.33 0.37
CA SER A 44 -24.02 -31.25 -0.61
C SER A 44 -25.53 -31.07 -0.66
N GLU A 45 -26.05 -30.54 -1.75
CA GLU A 45 -27.48 -30.51 -2.08
C GLU A 45 -27.81 -31.63 -3.09
N GLU A 46 -29.05 -32.14 -3.09
CA GLU A 46 -29.47 -33.17 -4.05
C GLU A 46 -29.32 -32.67 -5.49
N GLY A 47 -28.67 -33.47 -6.34
CA GLY A 47 -28.46 -33.14 -7.75
C GLY A 47 -27.37 -32.10 -8.03
N LEU A 48 -26.62 -31.65 -7.02
CA LEU A 48 -25.53 -30.67 -7.20
C LEU A 48 -24.39 -31.21 -8.08
N PHE A 49 -24.00 -32.48 -7.90
CA PHE A 49 -22.87 -33.07 -8.60
C PHE A 49 -22.94 -34.60 -8.59
N ASP A 50 -22.77 -35.24 -9.74
CA ASP A 50 -22.57 -36.70 -9.83
C ASP A 50 -21.15 -37.02 -10.37
N PRO A 51 -20.26 -37.63 -9.54
CA PRO A 51 -18.92 -37.98 -9.97
C PRO A 51 -18.88 -39.07 -11.05
N ASN A 52 -19.98 -39.81 -11.26
CA ASN A 52 -20.07 -40.85 -12.28
C ASN A 52 -20.52 -40.31 -13.64
N ASP A 53 -21.22 -39.18 -13.69
CA ASP A 53 -21.62 -38.50 -14.92
C ASP A 53 -20.55 -37.52 -15.39
N VAL A 54 -19.47 -38.10 -15.93
CA VAL A 54 -18.27 -37.35 -16.33
C VAL A 54 -18.51 -36.39 -17.50
N GLU A 55 -19.50 -36.65 -18.35
CA GLU A 55 -19.76 -35.85 -19.55
C GLU A 55 -20.47 -34.53 -19.21
N ASN A 56 -21.40 -34.56 -18.25
CA ASN A 56 -22.20 -33.39 -17.90
C ASN A 56 -21.62 -32.57 -16.74
N HIS A 57 -20.87 -33.19 -15.82
CA HIS A 57 -20.45 -32.52 -14.57
C HIS A 57 -18.96 -32.12 -14.53
N TYR A 58 -18.13 -32.60 -15.46
CA TYR A 58 -16.71 -32.22 -15.52
C TYR A 58 -16.41 -31.34 -16.75
N PRO A 59 -15.44 -30.42 -16.64
CA PRO A 59 -15.04 -29.60 -17.79
C PRO A 59 -14.57 -30.45 -18.97
N GLU A 60 -14.96 -30.09 -20.20
CA GLU A 60 -14.57 -30.79 -21.42
C GLU A 60 -13.05 -30.98 -21.53
N GLU A 61 -12.26 -30.00 -21.05
CA GLU A 61 -10.80 -30.06 -21.06
C GLU A 61 -10.23 -31.17 -20.17
N TRP A 62 -10.99 -31.66 -19.19
CA TRP A 62 -10.60 -32.78 -18.32
C TRP A 62 -10.85 -34.13 -18.96
N LEU A 63 -11.68 -34.18 -20.00
CA LEU A 63 -12.11 -35.40 -20.65
C LEU A 63 -11.13 -35.83 -21.75
N GLU A 64 -10.95 -37.14 -21.86
CA GLU A 64 -10.40 -37.84 -23.02
C GLU A 64 -11.40 -38.91 -23.46
N TYR A 65 -11.59 -39.07 -24.75
CA TYR A 65 -12.52 -40.05 -25.30
C TYR A 65 -11.76 -41.31 -25.69
N GLN A 66 -12.03 -42.40 -24.98
CA GLN A 66 -11.50 -43.72 -25.29
C GLN A 66 -12.64 -44.60 -25.83
N ASN A 67 -12.53 -45.07 -27.08
CA ASN A 67 -13.57 -45.86 -27.76
C ASN A 67 -14.96 -45.20 -27.77
N GLY A 68 -15.02 -43.87 -27.85
CA GLY A 68 -16.28 -43.11 -27.85
C GLY A 68 -16.90 -42.84 -26.49
N PHE A 69 -16.29 -43.32 -25.39
CA PHE A 69 -16.75 -43.02 -24.03
C PHE A 69 -15.87 -41.95 -23.37
N PRO A 70 -16.46 -40.93 -22.73
CA PRO A 70 -15.72 -39.90 -22.02
C PRO A 70 -15.07 -40.47 -20.75
N THR A 71 -13.80 -40.14 -20.52
CA THR A 71 -13.04 -40.54 -19.33
C THR A 71 -12.18 -39.39 -18.83
N LEU A 72 -11.92 -39.33 -17.51
CA LEU A 72 -11.07 -38.28 -16.93
C LEU A 72 -9.58 -38.54 -17.17
N LYS A 73 -8.89 -37.55 -17.75
CA LYS A 73 -7.42 -37.59 -17.94
C LYS A 73 -6.70 -37.82 -16.60
N PRO A 74 -5.65 -38.67 -16.56
CA PRO A 74 -4.97 -39.05 -15.31
C PRO A 74 -4.51 -37.88 -14.43
N GLN A 75 -4.04 -36.79 -15.05
CA GLN A 75 -3.55 -35.60 -14.34
C GLN A 75 -4.63 -34.81 -13.58
N TYR A 76 -5.91 -34.97 -13.94
CA TYR A 76 -7.03 -34.26 -13.32
C TYR A 76 -7.73 -35.06 -12.22
N LYS A 77 -7.54 -36.39 -12.18
CA LYS A 77 -8.19 -37.27 -11.17
C LYS A 77 -7.94 -36.82 -9.72
N LYS A 78 -6.75 -36.27 -9.43
CA LYS A 78 -6.37 -35.75 -8.10
C LYS A 78 -7.10 -34.47 -7.66
N TYR A 79 -7.86 -33.84 -8.56
CA TYR A 79 -8.66 -32.64 -8.29
C TYR A 79 -10.17 -32.94 -8.27
N SER A 80 -10.56 -34.21 -8.40
CA SER A 80 -11.97 -34.60 -8.47
C SER A 80 -12.65 -34.39 -7.11
N PRO A 81 -13.85 -33.79 -7.09
CA PRO A 81 -14.64 -33.70 -5.86
C PRO A 81 -15.02 -35.08 -5.35
N TYR A 82 -15.08 -35.25 -4.03
CA TYR A 82 -15.62 -36.46 -3.41
C TYR A 82 -16.45 -36.13 -2.16
N PRO A 83 -17.44 -36.96 -1.81
CA PRO A 83 -18.37 -36.65 -0.73
C PRO A 83 -17.74 -36.92 0.64
N VAL A 84 -18.05 -36.06 1.61
CA VAL A 84 -17.68 -36.20 3.03
C VAL A 84 -18.84 -35.77 3.92
N THR A 85 -18.99 -36.39 5.10
CA THR A 85 -20.00 -35.99 6.10
C THR A 85 -19.27 -35.50 7.34
N LEU A 86 -19.59 -34.29 7.80
CA LEU A 86 -18.86 -33.59 8.86
C LEU A 86 -19.71 -33.36 10.10
N SER A 87 -19.11 -33.58 11.28
CA SER A 87 -19.67 -33.17 12.57
C SER A 87 -19.55 -31.65 12.79
N THR A 88 -20.16 -31.13 13.86
CA THR A 88 -20.05 -29.72 14.28
C THR A 88 -18.63 -29.28 14.62
N GLU A 89 -17.74 -30.22 14.90
CA GLU A 89 -16.33 -30.00 15.24
C GLU A 89 -15.40 -30.10 14.01
N GLY A 90 -15.96 -30.40 12.83
CA GLY A 90 -15.23 -30.56 11.58
C GLY A 90 -14.57 -31.93 11.38
N GLU A 91 -14.96 -32.94 12.16
CA GLU A 91 -14.47 -34.31 12.01
C GLU A 91 -15.32 -35.09 11.00
N VAL A 92 -14.69 -35.99 10.23
CA VAL A 92 -15.41 -36.88 9.32
C VAL A 92 -16.11 -37.96 10.14
N ALA A 93 -17.45 -37.99 10.06
CA ALA A 93 -18.29 -38.88 10.84
C ALA A 93 -19.42 -39.49 9.98
N GLY A 94 -20.03 -40.58 10.47
CA GLY A 94 -21.17 -41.21 9.80
C GLY A 94 -22.47 -40.40 9.88
N GLU A 95 -22.59 -39.52 10.86
CA GLU A 95 -23.71 -38.60 11.06
C GLU A 95 -23.21 -37.16 11.08
N GLY A 96 -23.90 -36.25 10.39
CA GLY A 96 -23.47 -34.86 10.26
C GLY A 96 -24.05 -34.17 9.04
N VAL A 97 -23.45 -33.04 8.65
CA VAL A 97 -23.82 -32.29 7.44
C VAL A 97 -23.00 -32.82 6.27
N PRO A 98 -23.63 -33.18 5.13
CA PRO A 98 -22.92 -33.66 3.96
C PRO A 98 -22.29 -32.51 3.16
N PHE A 99 -21.08 -32.71 2.66
CA PHE A 99 -20.31 -31.77 1.85
C PHE A 99 -19.65 -32.48 0.67
N TRP A 100 -19.33 -31.73 -0.38
CA TRP A 100 -18.31 -32.10 -1.35
C TRP A 100 -16.99 -31.45 -0.98
N PHE A 101 -15.92 -32.25 -0.93
CA PHE A 101 -14.57 -31.75 -0.81
C PHE A 101 -13.87 -31.71 -2.16
N ILE A 102 -13.35 -30.53 -2.52
CA ILE A 102 -12.57 -30.28 -3.74
C ILE A 102 -11.10 -30.11 -3.35
N PRO A 103 -10.23 -31.09 -3.65
CA PRO A 103 -8.83 -31.04 -3.26
C PRO A 103 -8.01 -30.04 -4.08
N GLY A 104 -7.11 -29.32 -3.41
CA GLY A 104 -6.15 -28.41 -4.02
C GLY A 104 -6.75 -27.08 -4.48
N SER A 105 -6.12 -26.48 -5.50
CA SER A 105 -6.52 -25.18 -6.05
C SER A 105 -7.90 -25.26 -6.70
N PHE A 106 -8.73 -24.23 -6.56
CA PHE A 106 -10.06 -24.18 -7.16
C PHE A 106 -9.96 -24.26 -8.69
N ARG A 107 -10.64 -25.23 -9.32
CA ARG A 107 -10.57 -25.44 -10.77
C ARG A 107 -11.90 -25.29 -11.48
N PHE A 108 -12.99 -25.68 -10.87
CA PHE A 108 -14.30 -25.45 -11.43
C PHE A 108 -15.36 -25.35 -10.33
N CYS A 109 -16.48 -24.73 -10.65
CA CYS A 109 -17.62 -24.61 -9.75
C CYS A 109 -18.61 -25.75 -10.01
N LEU A 110 -19.05 -26.45 -8.96
CA LEU A 110 -20.04 -27.53 -9.06
C LEU A 110 -21.46 -27.03 -9.36
N GLN A 111 -21.71 -25.72 -9.22
CA GLN A 111 -23.06 -25.12 -9.36
C GLN A 111 -23.30 -24.46 -10.72
N CYS A 112 -22.25 -23.92 -11.35
CA CYS A 112 -22.39 -23.12 -12.57
C CYS A 112 -21.35 -23.44 -13.64
N ASP A 113 -20.64 -24.55 -13.47
CA ASP A 113 -19.70 -25.16 -14.44
C ASP A 113 -18.56 -24.27 -14.93
N ILE A 114 -18.33 -23.13 -14.26
CA ILE A 114 -17.20 -22.27 -14.64
C ILE A 114 -15.89 -22.99 -14.40
N TYR A 115 -15.01 -22.99 -15.41
CA TYR A 115 -13.74 -23.70 -15.41
C TYR A 115 -12.51 -22.77 -15.47
N TYR A 116 -11.48 -23.13 -14.70
CA TYR A 116 -10.16 -22.50 -14.65
C TYR A 116 -9.07 -23.52 -15.01
N ASP A 117 -8.41 -23.28 -16.15
CA ASP A 117 -7.37 -24.13 -16.73
C ASP A 117 -6.07 -24.26 -15.92
N GLY A 118 -5.98 -23.62 -14.76
CA GLY A 118 -4.79 -23.61 -13.90
C GLY A 118 -3.75 -22.56 -14.22
N SER A 119 -3.92 -21.79 -15.28
CA SER A 119 -3.06 -20.64 -15.57
C SER A 119 -3.15 -19.58 -14.47
N ILE A 120 -4.35 -19.40 -13.92
CA ILE A 120 -4.60 -18.58 -12.74
C ILE A 120 -4.24 -19.42 -11.51
N ARG A 121 -3.03 -19.19 -11.00
CA ARG A 121 -2.56 -19.87 -9.80
C ARG A 121 -3.37 -19.46 -8.59
N SER A 122 -3.65 -18.16 -8.40
CA SER A 122 -4.35 -17.64 -7.23
C SER A 122 -5.82 -18.09 -7.18
N ASP A 123 -6.32 -18.41 -5.99
CA ASP A 123 -7.73 -18.79 -5.76
C ASP A 123 -8.51 -17.59 -5.30
N LEU A 124 -7.84 -16.58 -4.71
CA LEU A 124 -8.40 -15.26 -4.42
C LEU A 124 -8.97 -14.59 -5.66
N SER A 125 -8.41 -14.93 -6.82
CA SER A 125 -8.93 -14.48 -8.11
C SER A 125 -10.18 -15.23 -8.57
N LYS A 126 -10.40 -16.45 -8.11
CA LYS A 126 -11.51 -17.28 -8.58
C LYS A 126 -12.71 -17.20 -7.63
N LEU A 127 -12.39 -17.10 -6.34
CA LEU A 127 -13.30 -17.00 -5.22
C LEU A 127 -12.93 -15.74 -4.42
N SER A 128 -13.90 -14.89 -4.20
CA SER A 128 -13.82 -13.76 -3.28
C SER A 128 -14.89 -13.92 -2.22
N GLY A 129 -14.50 -14.00 -0.94
CA GLY A 129 -15.43 -13.96 0.17
C GLY A 129 -15.96 -12.55 0.45
N LEU A 130 -17.06 -12.45 1.19
CA LEU A 130 -17.68 -11.19 1.63
C LEU A 130 -16.75 -10.28 2.46
N SER A 131 -15.66 -10.84 3.00
CA SER A 131 -14.65 -10.17 3.81
C SER A 131 -13.30 -9.97 3.10
N THR A 132 -13.28 -10.08 1.77
CA THR A 132 -12.07 -9.96 0.94
C THR A 132 -11.82 -8.52 0.48
N GLU A 133 -12.64 -7.57 0.93
CA GLU A 133 -12.50 -6.17 0.61
C GLU A 133 -11.22 -5.58 1.24
N GLY A 134 -10.54 -4.74 0.47
CA GLY A 134 -9.48 -3.90 1.03
C GLY A 134 -10.10 -2.92 2.01
N ARG A 135 -9.66 -2.95 3.28
CA ARG A 135 -10.16 -2.05 4.35
C ARG A 135 -10.15 -0.57 3.93
N SER A 136 -9.12 -0.15 3.19
CA SER A 136 -9.03 1.21 2.67
C SER A 136 -10.06 1.51 1.59
N SER A 137 -10.31 0.56 0.68
CA SER A 137 -11.35 0.69 -0.34
C SER A 137 -12.75 0.78 0.27
N ALA A 138 -13.05 -0.06 1.27
CA ALA A 138 -14.31 0.01 2.01
C ALA A 138 -14.48 1.36 2.72
N THR A 139 -13.42 1.82 3.41
CA THR A 139 -13.38 3.13 4.07
C THR A 139 -13.67 4.26 3.09
N THR A 140 -12.96 4.31 1.97
CA THR A 140 -13.16 5.36 0.97
C THR A 140 -14.57 5.33 0.39
N VAL A 141 -15.12 4.16 0.05
CA VAL A 141 -16.48 4.04 -0.48
C VAL A 141 -17.53 4.51 0.52
N LEU A 142 -17.42 4.11 1.79
CA LEU A 142 -18.35 4.52 2.85
C LEU A 142 -18.28 6.03 3.11
N VAL A 143 -17.07 6.59 3.20
CA VAL A 143 -16.85 8.03 3.38
C VAL A 143 -17.38 8.83 2.19
N LEU A 144 -17.08 8.39 0.95
CA LEU A 144 -17.56 9.05 -0.26
C LEU A 144 -19.09 9.00 -0.37
N SER A 145 -19.71 7.86 -0.05
CA SER A 145 -21.16 7.71 -0.05
C SER A 145 -21.82 8.61 0.99
N ALA A 146 -21.25 8.69 2.20
CA ALA A 146 -21.75 9.55 3.26
C ALA A 146 -21.59 11.04 2.90
N LEU A 147 -20.47 11.46 2.30
CA LEU A 147 -20.28 12.83 1.81
C LEU A 147 -21.27 13.19 0.72
N ARG A 148 -21.46 12.32 -0.28
CA ARG A 148 -22.44 12.52 -1.35
C ARG A 148 -23.84 12.72 -0.77
N HIS A 149 -24.20 11.95 0.26
CA HIS A 149 -25.47 12.13 0.94
C HIS A 149 -25.56 13.49 1.64
N LEU A 150 -24.53 13.88 2.41
CA LEU A 150 -24.47 15.19 3.08
C LEU A 150 -24.61 16.36 2.10
N VAL A 151 -24.01 16.26 0.92
CA VAL A 151 -24.11 17.30 -0.12
C VAL A 151 -25.52 17.47 -0.65
N GLY A 152 -26.28 16.39 -0.74
CA GLY A 152 -27.70 16.41 -1.12
C GLY A 152 -28.65 16.90 -0.03
N THR A 153 -28.16 17.31 1.14
CA THR A 153 -28.98 17.87 2.22
C THR A 153 -28.91 19.40 2.28
N ASP A 154 -29.86 20.01 2.99
CA ASP A 154 -29.92 21.46 3.25
C ASP A 154 -28.92 21.94 4.33
N LEU A 155 -27.94 21.12 4.70
CA LEU A 155 -26.90 21.51 5.65
C LEU A 155 -26.04 22.65 5.08
N GLU A 156 -25.56 23.54 5.96
CA GLU A 156 -24.57 24.54 5.57
C GLU A 156 -23.24 23.87 5.12
N GLU A 157 -22.50 24.51 4.20
CA GLU A 157 -21.22 23.99 3.68
C GLU A 157 -20.21 23.61 4.78
N LYS A 158 -20.20 24.36 5.89
CA LYS A 158 -19.32 24.08 7.05
C LYS A 158 -19.63 22.77 7.79
N ALA A 159 -20.82 22.22 7.60
CA ALA A 159 -21.31 20.98 8.20
C ALA A 159 -21.21 19.77 7.25
N LYS A 160 -21.06 20.01 5.94
CA LYS A 160 -20.83 18.97 4.92
C LYS A 160 -19.39 18.46 4.99
N LYS A 161 -19.08 17.64 5.99
CA LYS A 161 -17.75 17.08 6.23
C LYS A 161 -17.80 15.83 7.08
N ILE A 162 -16.72 15.03 7.02
CA ILE A 162 -16.58 13.77 7.74
C ILE A 162 -15.25 13.74 8.50
N LEU A 163 -15.34 13.37 9.78
CA LEU A 163 -14.18 13.06 10.60
C LEU A 163 -14.02 11.54 10.68
N GLY A 164 -12.94 11.02 10.10
CA GLY A 164 -12.56 9.61 10.18
C GLY A 164 -11.57 9.38 11.33
N PHE A 165 -11.83 8.45 12.24
CA PHE A 165 -10.88 8.02 13.27
C PHE A 165 -10.26 6.66 12.94
N THR A 166 -8.98 6.53 13.24
CA THR A 166 -8.26 5.27 13.25
C THR A 166 -7.29 5.24 14.43
N ASP A 167 -7.08 4.06 15.00
CA ASP A 167 -6.14 3.89 16.13
C ASP A 167 -4.67 3.86 15.67
N ASN A 168 -4.43 3.72 14.37
CA ASN A 168 -3.09 3.67 13.80
C ASN A 168 -2.79 4.96 13.03
N ARG A 169 -1.71 5.65 13.41
CA ARG A 169 -1.30 6.91 12.77
C ARG A 169 -0.89 6.72 11.31
N GLN A 170 -0.23 5.62 10.94
CA GLN A 170 0.10 5.31 9.54
C GLN A 170 -1.14 4.97 8.73
N ASP A 171 -2.14 4.34 9.36
CA ASP A 171 -3.41 4.05 8.70
C ASP A 171 -4.17 5.35 8.37
N ALA A 172 -4.09 6.40 9.19
CA ALA A 172 -4.70 7.69 8.87
C ALA A 172 -4.09 8.32 7.60
N ALA A 173 -2.77 8.31 7.48
CA ALA A 173 -2.04 8.75 6.29
C ALA A 173 -2.43 7.91 5.06
N LEU A 174 -2.49 6.59 5.22
CA LEU A 174 -2.91 5.65 4.17
C LEU A 174 -4.35 5.93 3.70
N GLN A 175 -5.29 6.13 4.62
CA GLN A 175 -6.69 6.40 4.28
C GLN A 175 -6.85 7.73 3.53
N ALA A 176 -6.12 8.77 3.96
CA ALA A 176 -6.12 10.06 3.27
C ALA A 176 -5.57 9.95 1.84
N GLY A 177 -4.40 9.32 1.67
CA GLY A 177 -3.81 9.08 0.34
C GLY A 177 -4.71 8.23 -0.55
N HIS A 178 -5.18 7.08 -0.04
CA HIS A 178 -6.06 6.18 -0.79
C HIS A 178 -7.38 6.84 -1.19
N PHE A 179 -7.94 7.71 -0.34
CA PHE A 179 -9.15 8.47 -0.68
C PHE A 179 -8.90 9.39 -1.88
N ASN A 180 -7.82 10.19 -1.83
CA ASN A 180 -7.49 11.13 -2.90
C ASN A 180 -7.17 10.41 -4.23
N ASP A 181 -6.41 9.31 -4.16
CA ASP A 181 -6.07 8.49 -5.33
C ASP A 181 -7.33 7.89 -5.97
N LEU A 182 -8.28 7.40 -5.15
CA LEU A 182 -9.53 6.85 -5.67
C LEU A 182 -10.38 7.94 -6.33
N VAL A 183 -10.53 9.11 -5.71
CA VAL A 183 -11.26 10.25 -6.31
C VAL A 183 -10.68 10.61 -7.66
N GLN A 184 -9.36 10.64 -7.78
CA GLN A 184 -8.68 10.89 -9.06
C GLN A 184 -8.97 9.79 -10.10
N ILE A 185 -8.90 8.51 -9.73
CA ILE A 185 -9.21 7.40 -10.65
C ILE A 185 -10.67 7.47 -11.09
N LEU A 186 -11.58 7.81 -10.18
CA LEU A 186 -13.00 8.02 -10.48
C LEU A 186 -13.18 9.15 -11.49
N LEU A 187 -12.54 10.30 -11.29
CA LEU A 187 -12.58 11.43 -12.23
C LEU A 187 -12.03 11.04 -13.61
N LEU A 188 -10.85 10.43 -13.68
CA LEU A 188 -10.20 10.06 -14.94
C LEU A 188 -11.05 9.08 -15.76
N ARG A 189 -11.50 7.98 -15.15
CA ARG A 189 -12.28 6.95 -15.84
C ARG A 189 -13.67 7.46 -16.23
N SER A 190 -14.32 8.22 -15.34
CA SER A 190 -15.65 8.74 -15.63
C SER A 190 -15.61 9.85 -16.68
N ALA A 191 -14.53 10.65 -16.74
CA ALA A 191 -14.34 11.62 -17.81
C ALA A 191 -14.08 10.95 -19.16
N LEU A 192 -13.36 9.82 -19.21
CA LEU A 192 -13.27 9.01 -20.43
C LEU A 192 -14.64 8.50 -20.87
N LEU A 193 -15.44 7.98 -19.93
CA LEU A 193 -16.79 7.51 -20.23
C LEU A 193 -17.68 8.66 -20.76
N SER A 194 -17.71 9.79 -20.05
CA SER A 194 -18.43 11.01 -20.47
C SER A 194 -17.95 11.54 -21.81
N ALA A 195 -16.64 11.52 -22.07
CA ALA A 195 -16.07 11.97 -23.33
C ALA A 195 -16.53 11.11 -24.52
N ILE A 196 -16.61 9.79 -24.35
CA ILE A 196 -17.13 8.90 -25.40
C ILE A 196 -18.65 9.08 -25.55
N GLU A 197 -19.38 9.23 -24.43
CA GLU A 197 -20.84 9.46 -24.43
C GLU A 197 -21.22 10.79 -25.08
N THR A 198 -20.44 11.86 -24.90
CA THR A 198 -20.74 13.18 -25.47
C THR A 198 -20.22 13.37 -26.88
N HIS A 199 -19.25 12.56 -27.33
CA HIS A 199 -18.73 12.64 -28.70
C HIS A 199 -19.77 12.18 -29.74
N PRO A 200 -19.92 12.88 -30.90
CA PRO A 200 -20.91 12.53 -31.93
C PRO A 200 -20.83 11.09 -32.43
N ASP A 201 -19.61 10.59 -32.66
CA ASP A 201 -19.37 9.24 -33.19
C ASP A 201 -19.42 8.13 -32.12
N LYS A 202 -19.65 8.48 -30.85
CA LYS A 202 -19.61 7.54 -29.70
C LYS A 202 -18.32 6.70 -29.61
N ARG A 203 -17.24 7.21 -30.20
CA ARG A 203 -15.90 6.64 -30.21
C ARG A 203 -14.85 7.75 -30.19
N LEU A 204 -13.67 7.43 -29.66
CA LEU A 204 -12.50 8.31 -29.65
C LEU A 204 -11.28 7.60 -30.24
N THR A 205 -10.45 8.34 -30.94
CA THR A 205 -9.18 7.89 -31.53
C THR A 205 -7.99 8.55 -30.81
N ASP A 206 -6.77 8.02 -30.98
CA ASP A 206 -5.58 8.47 -30.23
C ASP A 206 -5.32 9.98 -30.30
N ASP A 207 -5.59 10.60 -31.45
CA ASP A 207 -5.33 12.02 -31.73
C ASP A 207 -6.27 12.97 -30.98
N ILE A 208 -7.52 12.58 -30.74
CA ILE A 208 -8.52 13.39 -30.00
C ILE A 208 -8.72 12.94 -28.55
N LEU A 209 -8.33 11.71 -28.19
CA LEU A 209 -8.61 11.07 -26.90
C LEU A 209 -8.31 11.99 -25.71
N THR A 210 -7.08 12.48 -25.60
CA THR A 210 -6.64 13.27 -24.43
C THR A 210 -7.31 14.64 -24.36
N GLN A 211 -7.68 15.21 -25.51
CA GLN A 211 -8.38 16.50 -25.56
C GLN A 211 -9.82 16.33 -25.09
N CYS A 212 -10.56 15.35 -25.63
CA CYS A 212 -11.95 15.11 -25.25
C CYS A 212 -12.08 14.73 -23.77
N VAL A 213 -11.14 13.94 -23.24
CA VAL A 213 -11.08 13.61 -21.81
C VAL A 213 -10.84 14.85 -20.96
N LEU A 214 -9.89 15.71 -21.35
CA LEU A 214 -9.61 16.94 -20.63
C LEU A 214 -10.82 17.89 -20.61
N ASP A 215 -11.51 18.03 -21.74
CA ASP A 215 -12.68 18.90 -21.85
C ASP A 215 -13.85 18.43 -20.95
N ASN A 216 -13.99 17.11 -20.78
CA ASN A 216 -15.00 16.48 -19.91
C ASN A 216 -14.57 16.37 -18.43
N LEU A 217 -13.30 16.63 -18.11
CA LEU A 217 -12.86 16.70 -16.72
C LEU A 217 -13.30 18.01 -16.06
N HIS A 218 -13.56 19.08 -16.81
CA HIS A 218 -13.93 20.39 -16.28
C HIS A 218 -12.92 20.95 -15.24
N LEU A 219 -11.64 20.73 -15.49
CA LEU A 219 -10.57 21.29 -14.66
C LEU A 219 -10.35 22.76 -14.94
N GLU A 220 -10.13 23.52 -13.88
CA GLU A 220 -9.68 24.91 -13.93
C GLU A 220 -8.17 24.99 -13.66
N ALA A 221 -7.52 26.08 -14.09
CA ALA A 221 -6.08 26.25 -13.92
C ALA A 221 -5.59 26.05 -12.46
N PRO A 222 -6.32 26.49 -11.41
CA PRO A 222 -5.97 26.22 -10.03
C PRO A 222 -6.01 24.74 -9.64
N ASP A 223 -6.66 23.85 -10.41
CA ASP A 223 -6.72 22.43 -10.05
C ASP A 223 -5.40 21.71 -10.37
N TYR A 224 -4.74 22.08 -11.48
CA TYR A 224 -3.62 21.32 -12.02
C TYR A 224 -2.32 22.12 -12.20
N ALA A 225 -2.36 23.45 -12.33
CA ALA A 225 -1.18 24.24 -12.66
C ALA A 225 -0.40 24.68 -11.42
N VAL A 226 0.93 24.64 -11.48
CA VAL A 226 1.82 25.24 -10.46
C VAL A 226 1.67 26.77 -10.42
N ASN A 227 1.48 27.40 -11.59
CA ASN A 227 1.21 28.83 -11.72
C ASN A 227 -0.15 29.03 -12.44
N PRO A 228 -1.27 29.10 -11.69
CA PRO A 228 -2.61 29.27 -12.26
C PRO A 228 -2.82 30.60 -12.99
N GLU A 229 -2.05 31.64 -12.64
CA GLU A 229 -2.17 32.98 -13.23
C GLU A 229 -1.35 33.15 -14.51
N ALA A 230 -0.67 32.10 -14.98
CA ALA A 230 0.10 32.13 -16.21
C ALA A 230 -0.76 32.57 -17.40
N LYS A 231 -0.17 33.35 -18.33
CA LYS A 231 -0.84 33.86 -19.53
C LYS A 231 -0.06 33.51 -20.79
N GLY A 232 -0.73 33.56 -21.94
CA GLY A 232 -0.12 33.39 -23.26
C GLY A 232 0.41 31.96 -23.50
N PRO A 233 1.58 31.80 -24.17
CA PRO A 233 2.11 30.48 -24.56
C PRO A 233 2.29 29.50 -23.41
N ARG A 234 2.54 29.99 -22.20
CA ARG A 234 2.73 29.14 -21.01
C ARG A 234 1.48 28.32 -20.69
N VAL A 235 0.28 28.88 -20.86
CA VAL A 235 -0.99 28.16 -20.64
C VAL A 235 -1.10 26.95 -21.57
N GLN A 236 -0.77 27.15 -22.85
CA GLN A 236 -0.82 26.10 -23.85
C GLN A 236 0.21 24.99 -23.57
N ASN A 237 1.40 25.35 -23.07
CA ASN A 237 2.40 24.36 -22.66
C ASN A 237 1.92 23.53 -21.46
N VAL A 238 1.35 24.18 -20.43
CA VAL A 238 0.83 23.46 -19.25
C VAL A 238 -0.32 22.53 -19.66
N LEU A 239 -1.26 22.98 -20.51
CA LEU A 239 -2.33 22.14 -21.04
C LEU A 239 -1.80 20.96 -21.87
N LYS A 240 -0.76 21.18 -22.69
CA LYS A 240 -0.07 20.09 -23.40
C LYS A 240 0.53 19.08 -22.41
N THR A 241 1.24 19.56 -21.39
CA THR A 241 1.82 18.70 -20.35
C THR A 241 0.74 17.90 -19.62
N LEU A 242 -0.40 18.51 -19.28
CA LEU A 242 -1.55 17.84 -18.68
C LEU A 242 -2.12 16.74 -19.59
N ARG A 243 -2.34 17.02 -20.87
CA ARG A 243 -2.78 16.02 -21.85
C ARG A 243 -1.80 14.86 -21.99
N ASP A 244 -0.51 15.15 -21.95
CA ASP A 244 0.52 14.11 -22.03
C ASP A 244 0.49 13.17 -20.80
N VAL A 245 0.27 13.73 -19.59
CA VAL A 245 0.08 12.93 -18.36
C VAL A 245 -1.23 12.14 -18.39
N LEU A 246 -2.33 12.73 -18.86
CA LEU A 246 -3.62 12.03 -19.04
C LEU A 246 -3.47 10.87 -20.02
N GLY A 247 -2.82 11.09 -21.16
CA GLY A 247 -2.53 10.06 -22.16
C GLY A 247 -1.77 8.88 -21.55
N TYR A 248 -0.71 9.14 -20.79
CA TYR A 248 0.00 8.10 -20.06
C TYR A 248 -0.92 7.31 -19.14
N ARG A 249 -1.71 7.98 -18.29
CA ARG A 249 -2.59 7.31 -17.32
C ARG A 249 -3.67 6.47 -18.00
N LEU A 250 -4.26 6.95 -19.09
CA LEU A 250 -5.26 6.22 -19.87
C LEU A 250 -4.68 4.94 -20.49
N TYR A 251 -3.53 5.04 -21.17
CA TYR A 251 -2.86 3.87 -21.77
C TYR A 251 -2.36 2.89 -20.72
N ALA A 252 -1.82 3.38 -19.60
CA ALA A 252 -1.43 2.53 -18.48
C ALA A 252 -2.62 1.77 -17.88
N ASP A 253 -3.83 2.35 -17.91
CA ASP A 253 -5.04 1.73 -17.37
C ASP A 253 -5.55 0.54 -18.22
N LEU A 254 -5.19 0.47 -19.52
CA LEU A 254 -5.48 -0.66 -20.43
C LEU A 254 -4.74 -1.95 -20.05
N ARG A 255 -3.66 -1.85 -19.27
CA ARG A 255 -2.87 -3.00 -18.87
C ARG A 255 -3.74 -4.02 -18.15
N ARG A 256 -3.62 -5.30 -18.54
CA ARG A 256 -4.26 -6.39 -17.81
C ARG A 256 -3.76 -6.43 -16.37
N GLY A 257 -4.67 -6.21 -15.43
CA GLY A 257 -4.41 -6.29 -13.99
C GLY A 257 -5.58 -6.92 -13.27
N TRP A 258 -5.30 -7.66 -12.20
CA TRP A 258 -6.31 -8.14 -11.26
C TRP A 258 -6.74 -6.97 -10.37
N ARG A 259 -7.90 -6.37 -10.66
CA ARG A 259 -8.44 -5.19 -9.98
C ARG A 259 -9.82 -5.50 -9.38
N LEU A 260 -9.82 -6.20 -8.24
CA LEU A 260 -11.07 -6.61 -7.55
C LEU A 260 -11.79 -5.41 -6.90
N THR A 261 -11.03 -4.53 -6.24
CA THR A 261 -11.57 -3.39 -5.47
C THR A 261 -11.58 -2.07 -6.22
N ASN A 262 -11.11 -2.05 -7.48
CA ASN A 262 -11.12 -0.87 -8.34
C ASN A 262 -11.05 -1.27 -9.85
N PRO A 263 -12.03 -2.07 -10.33
CA PRO A 263 -12.04 -2.59 -11.70
C PRO A 263 -12.04 -1.47 -12.73
N ASN A 264 -11.36 -1.66 -13.86
CA ASN A 264 -11.35 -0.67 -14.95
C ASN A 264 -12.62 -0.76 -15.81
N LEU A 265 -12.79 0.22 -16.71
CA LEU A 265 -13.99 0.30 -17.55
C LEU A 265 -14.17 -0.91 -18.47
N GLU A 266 -13.09 -1.52 -18.96
CA GLU A 266 -13.18 -2.75 -19.76
C GLU A 266 -13.67 -3.95 -18.93
N GLN A 267 -13.16 -4.12 -17.70
CA GLN A 267 -13.62 -5.17 -16.78
C GLN A 267 -15.10 -5.02 -16.41
N LEU A 268 -15.58 -3.78 -16.40
CA LEU A 268 -16.99 -3.46 -16.14
C LEU A 268 -17.87 -3.49 -17.39
N LYS A 269 -17.29 -3.81 -18.56
CA LYS A 269 -17.96 -3.77 -19.86
C LYS A 269 -18.62 -2.40 -20.12
N LEU A 270 -17.95 -1.33 -19.73
CA LEU A 270 -18.30 0.07 -20.03
C LEU A 270 -17.48 0.61 -21.19
N LEU A 271 -16.28 0.07 -21.39
CA LEU A 271 -15.36 0.42 -22.46
C LEU A 271 -15.02 -0.82 -23.29
N GLN A 272 -15.02 -0.67 -24.61
CA GLN A 272 -14.47 -1.63 -25.57
C GLN A 272 -13.42 -0.92 -26.42
N LEU A 273 -12.30 -1.59 -26.62
CA LEU A 273 -11.28 -1.17 -27.56
C LEU A 273 -11.49 -1.96 -28.85
N ASP A 274 -11.65 -1.26 -29.96
CA ASP A 274 -11.69 -1.85 -31.30
C ASP A 274 -10.59 -1.24 -32.19
N TYR A 275 -10.56 -1.65 -33.45
CA TYR A 275 -9.54 -1.28 -34.41
C TYR A 275 -10.19 -0.75 -35.70
N GLN A 276 -9.75 0.43 -36.14
CA GLN A 276 -10.30 1.11 -37.32
C GLN A 276 -10.26 0.19 -38.55
N ALA A 277 -11.41 -0.01 -39.20
CA ALA A 277 -11.54 -0.76 -40.46
C ALA A 277 -10.96 -2.19 -40.44
N LEU A 278 -10.94 -2.86 -39.29
CA LEU A 278 -10.41 -4.24 -39.17
C LEU A 278 -11.20 -5.25 -40.00
N ASP A 279 -12.48 -4.98 -40.22
CA ASP A 279 -13.35 -5.76 -41.09
C ASP A 279 -12.89 -5.74 -42.55
N GLU A 280 -12.42 -4.60 -43.07
CA GLU A 280 -11.88 -4.50 -44.44
C GLU A 280 -10.66 -5.41 -44.62
N CYS A 281 -9.74 -5.43 -43.65
CA CYS A 281 -8.59 -6.34 -43.63
C CYS A 281 -9.01 -7.81 -43.63
N CYS A 282 -10.09 -8.15 -42.92
CA CYS A 282 -10.58 -9.52 -42.82
C CYS A 282 -11.36 -9.98 -44.07
N GLN A 283 -11.88 -9.04 -44.85
CA GLN A 283 -12.60 -9.29 -46.11
C GLN A 283 -11.65 -9.47 -47.32
N ASP A 284 -10.38 -9.08 -47.22
CA ASP A 284 -9.41 -9.25 -48.31
C ASP A 284 -8.99 -10.72 -48.49
N GLU A 285 -9.68 -11.42 -49.38
CA GLU A 285 -9.38 -12.80 -49.72
C GLU A 285 -7.97 -13.01 -50.28
N ASP A 286 -7.46 -12.04 -51.05
CA ASP A 286 -6.19 -12.19 -51.75
C ASP A 286 -5.02 -12.16 -50.75
N GLU A 287 -5.06 -11.26 -49.77
CA GLU A 287 -4.02 -11.17 -48.76
C GLU A 287 -4.02 -12.38 -47.80
N TRP A 288 -5.21 -12.83 -47.36
CA TRP A 288 -5.32 -13.98 -46.46
C TRP A 288 -4.94 -15.31 -47.13
N ARG A 289 -5.14 -15.45 -48.45
CA ARG A 289 -4.74 -16.65 -49.22
C ARG A 289 -3.24 -16.71 -49.53
N LYS A 290 -2.51 -15.59 -49.49
CA LYS A 290 -1.03 -15.57 -49.65
C LYS A 290 -0.31 -16.19 -48.46
N GLY A 291 -0.96 -16.24 -47.29
CA GLY A 291 -0.41 -16.81 -46.07
C GLY A 291 -0.58 -18.33 -45.97
N HIS A 292 -0.55 -18.83 -44.73
CA HIS A 292 -0.74 -20.24 -44.42
C HIS A 292 -2.13 -20.72 -44.87
N ALA A 293 -2.23 -21.91 -45.47
CA ALA A 293 -3.49 -22.44 -46.04
C ALA A 293 -4.65 -22.46 -45.04
N LEU A 294 -4.38 -22.77 -43.76
CA LEU A 294 -5.36 -22.68 -42.68
C LEU A 294 -5.96 -21.28 -42.50
N LEU A 295 -5.17 -20.21 -42.59
CA LEU A 295 -5.66 -18.84 -42.49
C LEU A 295 -6.52 -18.47 -43.70
N GLY A 296 -6.09 -18.86 -44.91
CA GLY A 296 -6.85 -18.65 -46.14
C GLY A 296 -8.21 -19.35 -46.14
N SER A 297 -8.33 -20.49 -45.45
CA SER A 297 -9.58 -21.25 -45.34
C SER A 297 -10.63 -20.67 -44.38
N LEU A 298 -10.29 -19.65 -43.59
CA LEU A 298 -11.23 -19.02 -42.65
C LEU A 298 -12.21 -18.09 -43.36
N SER A 299 -13.46 -18.03 -42.88
CA SER A 299 -14.41 -17.00 -43.29
C SER A 299 -14.04 -15.62 -42.72
N PRO A 300 -14.46 -14.50 -43.34
CA PRO A 300 -14.20 -13.15 -42.83
C PRO A 300 -14.57 -12.95 -41.36
N GLU A 301 -15.65 -13.57 -40.87
CA GLU A 301 -16.06 -13.45 -39.47
C GLU A 301 -15.08 -14.18 -38.53
N LYS A 302 -14.56 -15.35 -38.95
CA LYS A 302 -13.54 -16.08 -38.17
C LYS A 302 -12.20 -15.36 -38.20
N ARG A 303 -11.84 -14.75 -39.33
CA ARG A 303 -10.65 -13.90 -39.48
C ARG A 303 -10.71 -12.69 -38.54
N LEU A 304 -11.84 -12.00 -38.49
CA LEU A 304 -12.08 -10.87 -37.59
C LEU A 304 -11.92 -11.27 -36.13
N ARG A 305 -12.53 -12.39 -35.69
CA ARG A 305 -12.37 -12.89 -34.32
C ARG A 305 -10.91 -13.22 -33.99
N LEU A 306 -10.18 -13.83 -34.92
CA LEU A 306 -8.78 -14.22 -34.73
C LEU A 306 -7.85 -12.99 -34.67
N ALA A 307 -8.02 -12.05 -35.60
CA ALA A 307 -7.28 -10.79 -35.65
C ALA A 307 -7.53 -9.96 -34.40
N HIS A 308 -8.80 -9.80 -34.00
CA HIS A 308 -9.16 -9.09 -32.79
C HIS A 308 -8.55 -9.78 -31.55
N GLU A 309 -8.56 -11.12 -31.46
CA GLU A 309 -7.98 -11.84 -30.30
C GLU A 309 -6.47 -11.61 -30.13
N ILE A 310 -5.68 -11.65 -31.21
CA ILE A 310 -4.23 -11.42 -31.12
C ILE A 310 -3.91 -9.95 -30.82
N LEU A 311 -4.63 -9.01 -31.43
CA LEU A 311 -4.47 -7.58 -31.16
C LEU A 311 -4.86 -7.26 -29.71
N ASP A 312 -5.93 -7.87 -29.19
CA ASP A 312 -6.33 -7.68 -27.78
C ASP A 312 -5.28 -8.23 -26.81
N LEU A 313 -4.68 -9.38 -27.14
CA LEU A 313 -3.59 -9.97 -26.35
C LEU A 313 -2.39 -9.02 -26.30
N MET A 314 -2.02 -8.44 -27.45
CA MET A 314 -0.95 -7.45 -27.55
C MET A 314 -1.27 -6.19 -26.74
N ARG A 315 -2.47 -5.60 -26.94
CA ARG A 315 -2.93 -4.38 -26.26
C ARG A 315 -2.97 -4.54 -24.75
N LYS A 316 -3.57 -5.63 -24.24
CA LYS A 316 -3.63 -5.96 -22.80
C LYS A 316 -2.25 -6.18 -22.18
N GLY A 317 -1.27 -6.56 -23.00
CA GLY A 317 0.15 -6.64 -22.64
C GLY A 317 0.93 -5.35 -22.81
N LEU A 318 0.28 -4.24 -23.21
CA LEU A 318 0.88 -2.95 -23.58
C LEU A 318 1.91 -3.06 -24.71
N CYS A 319 1.70 -4.00 -25.64
CA CYS A 319 2.45 -4.06 -26.90
C CYS A 319 1.92 -3.02 -27.89
N ILE A 320 1.98 -1.75 -27.50
CA ILE A 320 1.44 -0.60 -28.25
C ILE A 320 2.58 0.39 -28.44
N LYS A 321 2.76 0.84 -29.68
CA LYS A 321 3.64 1.94 -30.05
C LYS A 321 2.85 3.23 -29.88
N CYS A 322 3.13 3.91 -28.77
CA CYS A 322 2.50 5.16 -28.40
C CYS A 322 3.52 6.05 -27.70
N ARG A 323 3.48 7.36 -27.96
CA ARG A 323 4.36 8.34 -27.29
C ARG A 323 4.26 8.29 -25.77
N TYR A 324 3.09 7.96 -25.22
CA TYR A 324 2.89 7.92 -23.77
C TYR A 324 3.53 6.69 -23.10
N LEU A 325 3.91 5.68 -23.88
CA LEU A 325 4.56 4.45 -23.43
C LEU A 325 6.04 4.37 -23.86
N ASP A 326 6.54 5.39 -24.56
CA ASP A 326 7.91 5.48 -25.00
C ASP A 326 8.82 6.03 -23.87
N PRO A 327 9.94 5.36 -23.54
CA PRO A 327 10.79 5.76 -22.42
C PRO A 327 11.41 7.17 -22.56
N LEU A 328 11.75 7.61 -23.77
CA LEU A 328 12.38 8.91 -24.01
C LEU A 328 11.35 10.04 -23.88
N GLU A 329 10.17 9.85 -24.47
CA GLU A 329 9.05 10.79 -24.31
C GLU A 329 8.58 10.86 -22.85
N GLN A 330 8.50 9.73 -22.16
CA GLN A 330 8.15 9.65 -20.74
C GLN A 330 9.07 10.49 -19.85
N GLU A 331 10.38 10.49 -20.12
CA GLU A 331 11.32 11.34 -19.40
C GLU A 331 11.02 12.84 -19.61
N GLN A 332 10.68 13.24 -20.84
CA GLN A 332 10.30 14.61 -21.15
C GLN A 332 8.96 15.00 -20.50
N ILE A 333 7.97 14.11 -20.52
CA ILE A 333 6.66 14.30 -19.87
C ILE A 333 6.88 14.51 -18.36
N ARG A 334 7.70 13.67 -17.74
CA ARG A 334 8.04 13.77 -16.31
C ARG A 334 8.69 15.11 -15.97
N ASN A 335 9.72 15.51 -16.69
CA ASN A 335 10.45 16.76 -16.42
C ASN A 335 9.53 17.99 -16.57
N ARG A 336 8.66 18.00 -17.60
CA ARG A 336 7.65 19.05 -17.77
C ARG A 336 6.59 19.02 -16.68
N SER A 337 6.10 17.83 -16.31
CA SER A 337 5.11 17.67 -15.25
C SER A 337 5.58 18.28 -13.94
N PHE A 338 6.81 17.97 -13.50
CA PHE A 338 7.39 18.51 -12.26
C PHE A 338 7.54 20.05 -12.28
N THR A 339 7.54 20.66 -13.46
CA THR A 339 7.67 22.12 -13.63
C THR A 339 6.31 22.82 -13.76
N ASP A 340 5.38 22.20 -14.48
CA ASP A 340 4.15 22.82 -14.95
C ASP A 340 2.93 22.43 -14.10
N LEU A 341 2.90 21.21 -13.55
CA LEU A 341 1.74 20.60 -12.92
C LEU A 341 1.93 20.37 -11.42
N LYS A 342 0.84 20.44 -10.66
CA LYS A 342 0.80 20.07 -9.24
C LYS A 342 -0.05 18.81 -9.01
N GLU A 343 0.12 18.21 -7.84
CA GLU A 343 -0.71 17.08 -7.42
C GLU A 343 -2.21 17.45 -7.38
N PRO A 344 -3.11 16.50 -7.72
CA PRO A 344 -2.80 15.13 -8.11
C PRO A 344 -2.57 14.95 -9.62
N TRP A 345 -2.68 16.01 -10.43
CA TRP A 345 -2.67 15.94 -11.90
C TRP A 345 -1.27 15.89 -12.52
N GLY A 346 -0.25 16.31 -11.77
CA GLY A 346 1.15 16.04 -12.10
C GLY A 346 1.58 14.62 -11.73
N LEU A 347 2.60 14.12 -12.43
CA LEU A 347 3.39 12.97 -12.01
C LEU A 347 4.18 13.31 -10.75
N THR A 348 4.37 12.31 -9.88
CA THR A 348 5.12 12.45 -8.64
C THR A 348 6.50 11.81 -8.72
N GLU A 349 7.40 12.16 -7.79
CA GLU A 349 8.70 11.48 -7.65
C GLU A 349 8.59 9.96 -7.34
N GLU A 350 7.45 9.45 -6.87
CA GLU A 350 7.25 8.00 -6.69
C GLU A 350 7.03 7.28 -8.03
N GLU A 351 6.46 7.98 -9.02
CA GLU A 351 6.23 7.51 -10.38
C GLU A 351 7.51 7.60 -11.24
N ARG A 352 8.69 7.43 -10.61
CA ARG A 352 10.01 7.49 -11.28
C ARG A 352 10.13 6.53 -12.45
N GLU A 353 9.56 5.34 -12.33
CA GLU A 353 9.49 4.34 -13.40
C GLU A 353 8.06 4.24 -13.92
N LEU A 354 7.77 5.06 -14.92
CA LEU A 354 6.52 4.97 -15.67
C LEU A 354 6.45 3.62 -16.40
N ILE A 355 5.23 3.10 -16.56
CA ILE A 355 5.00 1.85 -17.27
C ILE A 355 5.36 2.05 -18.75
N LYS A 356 6.27 1.23 -19.26
CA LYS A 356 6.77 1.29 -20.65
C LYS A 356 6.00 0.35 -21.56
N GLY A 357 5.99 0.68 -22.84
CA GLY A 357 5.49 -0.20 -23.91
C GLY A 357 6.36 -1.44 -24.05
N ARG A 358 5.73 -2.56 -24.42
CA ARG A 358 6.40 -3.85 -24.60
C ARG A 358 6.48 -4.25 -26.06
N TYR A 359 7.32 -5.21 -26.38
CA TYR A 359 7.32 -5.87 -27.68
C TYR A 359 6.69 -7.26 -27.58
N LEU A 360 5.74 -7.57 -28.47
CA LEU A 360 5.30 -8.95 -28.65
C LEU A 360 6.40 -9.70 -29.40
N ILE A 361 6.77 -10.86 -28.87
CA ILE A 361 7.64 -11.82 -29.53
C ILE A 361 6.86 -13.12 -29.69
N PRO A 362 6.54 -13.56 -30.93
CA PRO A 362 5.69 -14.71 -31.19
C PRO A 362 6.43 -16.05 -31.00
N ARG A 363 7.28 -16.14 -29.96
CA ARG A 363 8.10 -17.30 -29.63
C ARG A 363 8.23 -17.48 -28.11
N SER A 364 8.55 -18.70 -27.70
CA SER A 364 8.89 -19.04 -26.31
C SER A 364 10.08 -18.21 -25.79
N ARG A 365 10.05 -17.82 -24.52
CA ARG A 365 11.17 -17.11 -23.89
C ARG A 365 12.39 -18.03 -23.78
N PRO A 366 13.55 -17.69 -24.37
CA PRO A 366 14.75 -18.51 -24.28
C PRO A 366 15.33 -18.50 -22.85
N ARG A 367 16.09 -19.56 -22.50
CA ARG A 367 16.72 -19.72 -21.17
C ARG A 367 17.76 -18.63 -20.85
N GLN A 368 18.45 -18.13 -21.87
CA GLN A 368 19.36 -16.99 -21.76
C GLN A 368 18.72 -15.80 -22.50
N TRP A 369 18.14 -14.87 -21.74
CA TRP A 369 17.50 -13.66 -22.26
C TRP A 369 18.39 -12.46 -21.96
N GLN A 370 18.93 -11.83 -23.00
CA GLN A 370 19.89 -10.70 -22.88
C GLN A 370 19.38 -9.40 -23.50
N VAL A 371 18.13 -9.36 -23.98
CA VAL A 371 17.57 -8.14 -24.57
C VAL A 371 17.10 -7.21 -23.46
N ASN A 372 17.59 -5.96 -23.48
CA ASN A 372 17.33 -4.94 -22.47
C ASN A 372 16.03 -4.14 -22.76
N VAL A 373 14.99 -4.82 -23.25
CA VAL A 373 13.66 -4.26 -23.51
C VAL A 373 12.57 -5.12 -22.87
N ASP A 374 11.45 -4.51 -22.52
CA ASP A 374 10.31 -5.22 -21.97
C ASP A 374 9.57 -5.99 -23.09
N THR A 375 9.33 -7.28 -22.86
CA THR A 375 8.72 -8.16 -23.87
C THR A 375 7.53 -8.96 -23.35
N LEU A 376 6.64 -9.30 -24.27
CA LEU A 376 5.55 -10.24 -24.10
C LEU A 376 5.80 -11.42 -25.03
N HIS A 377 5.98 -12.61 -24.46
CA HIS A 377 6.22 -13.83 -25.23
C HIS A 377 4.91 -14.58 -25.50
N LEU A 378 4.66 -14.89 -26.78
CA LEU A 378 3.49 -15.63 -27.24
C LEU A 378 3.93 -16.97 -27.84
N SER A 379 3.84 -18.04 -27.05
CA SER A 379 4.32 -19.37 -27.43
C SER A 379 3.21 -20.33 -27.84
N TYR A 380 3.62 -21.42 -28.49
CA TYR A 380 2.78 -22.59 -28.80
C TYR A 380 1.99 -23.14 -27.59
N ARG A 381 2.51 -22.96 -26.37
CA ARG A 381 1.88 -23.44 -25.12
C ARG A 381 0.93 -22.41 -24.49
N SER A 382 0.90 -21.18 -25.00
CA SER A 382 0.02 -20.11 -24.49
C SER A 382 -1.46 -20.47 -24.68
N LYS A 383 -2.38 -19.73 -24.05
CA LYS A 383 -3.83 -19.93 -24.26
C LYS A 383 -4.21 -19.78 -25.73
N PHE A 384 -3.68 -18.74 -26.39
CA PHE A 384 -3.85 -18.51 -27.82
C PHE A 384 -3.26 -19.66 -28.66
N GLY A 385 -2.05 -20.12 -28.34
CA GLY A 385 -1.44 -21.27 -29.01
C GLY A 385 -2.24 -22.56 -28.84
N ARG A 386 -2.73 -22.84 -27.63
CA ARG A 386 -3.63 -23.98 -27.36
C ARG A 386 -4.91 -23.91 -28.18
N ARG A 387 -5.48 -22.72 -28.37
CA ARG A 387 -6.67 -22.49 -29.20
C ARG A 387 -6.39 -22.79 -30.67
N LEU A 388 -5.27 -22.30 -31.23
CA LEU A 388 -4.90 -22.58 -32.62
C LEU A 388 -4.62 -24.06 -32.88
N ARG A 389 -4.22 -24.83 -31.87
CA ARG A 389 -4.06 -26.28 -31.99
C ARG A 389 -5.38 -27.03 -32.02
N ASN A 390 -6.48 -26.45 -31.55
CA ASN A 390 -7.74 -27.15 -31.52
C ASN A 390 -8.33 -27.23 -32.94
N GLN A 391 -8.45 -28.43 -33.50
CA GLN A 391 -8.98 -28.64 -34.86
C GLN A 391 -10.39 -28.07 -35.03
N SER A 392 -11.23 -28.13 -33.98
CA SER A 392 -12.59 -27.59 -34.02
C SER A 392 -12.65 -26.09 -34.38
N PHE A 393 -11.61 -25.32 -34.04
CA PHE A 393 -11.51 -23.91 -34.40
C PHE A 393 -11.47 -23.70 -35.93
N TRP A 394 -10.72 -24.55 -36.62
CA TRP A 394 -10.54 -24.52 -38.07
C TRP A 394 -11.65 -25.27 -38.83
N GLY A 395 -12.43 -26.10 -38.14
CA GLY A 395 -13.44 -27.00 -38.69
C GLY A 395 -12.95 -28.45 -38.69
N LEU A 396 -13.78 -29.39 -38.21
CA LEU A 396 -13.41 -30.80 -38.06
C LEU A 396 -13.00 -31.44 -39.40
N ASP A 397 -13.65 -31.05 -40.50
CA ASP A 397 -13.40 -31.57 -41.84
C ASP A 397 -12.47 -30.67 -42.69
N ASN A 398 -11.72 -29.74 -42.08
CA ASN A 398 -10.85 -28.83 -42.83
C ASN A 398 -9.68 -29.59 -43.49
N PRO A 399 -9.60 -29.65 -44.82
CA PRO A 399 -8.59 -30.47 -45.53
C PRO A 399 -7.17 -29.92 -45.41
N HIS A 400 -7.01 -28.69 -44.91
CA HIS A 400 -5.71 -28.04 -44.72
C HIS A 400 -5.16 -28.21 -43.29
N TYR A 401 -5.91 -28.86 -42.38
CA TYR A 401 -5.43 -29.12 -41.03
C TYR A 401 -4.40 -30.27 -41.04
N PRO A 402 -3.19 -30.07 -40.49
CA PRO A 402 -2.14 -31.08 -40.55
C PRO A 402 -2.43 -32.27 -39.64
N THR A 403 -1.90 -33.44 -39.99
CA THR A 403 -1.99 -34.64 -39.14
C THR A 403 -1.34 -34.42 -37.77
N ASP A 404 -0.21 -33.71 -37.73
CA ASP A 404 0.48 -33.30 -36.51
C ASP A 404 0.63 -31.77 -36.48
N PHE A 405 -0.01 -31.12 -35.51
CA PHE A 405 0.10 -29.66 -35.32
C PHE A 405 1.25 -29.33 -34.36
N ASP A 406 2.45 -29.14 -34.91
CA ASP A 406 3.67 -28.86 -34.15
C ASP A 406 3.95 -27.35 -33.94
N GLU A 407 5.06 -27.03 -33.27
CA GLU A 407 5.46 -25.62 -33.02
C GLU A 407 5.84 -24.88 -34.30
N SER A 408 6.28 -25.58 -35.36
CA SER A 408 6.65 -24.97 -36.63
C SER A 408 5.42 -24.47 -37.40
N VAL A 409 4.35 -25.28 -37.45
CA VAL A 409 3.06 -24.91 -38.02
C VAL A 409 2.47 -23.70 -37.29
N TYR A 410 2.48 -23.75 -35.95
CA TYR A 410 2.05 -22.61 -35.12
C TYR A 410 2.81 -21.33 -35.46
N ASN A 411 4.14 -21.40 -35.51
CA ASN A 411 4.99 -20.24 -35.81
C ASN A 411 4.67 -19.67 -37.18
N ALA A 412 4.49 -20.50 -38.20
CA ALA A 412 4.12 -20.07 -39.55
C ALA A 412 2.77 -19.34 -39.59
N ILE A 413 1.75 -19.87 -38.90
CA ILE A 413 0.42 -19.24 -38.80
C ILE A 413 0.52 -17.88 -38.12
N VAL A 414 1.18 -17.79 -36.96
CA VAL A 414 1.29 -16.53 -36.22
C VAL A 414 2.11 -15.49 -36.98
N ASP A 415 3.21 -15.89 -37.62
CA ASP A 415 4.02 -14.99 -38.43
C ASP A 415 3.24 -14.46 -39.64
N ASN A 416 2.46 -15.31 -40.30
CA ASN A 416 1.62 -14.89 -41.43
C ASN A 416 0.48 -13.97 -40.98
N LEU A 417 -0.15 -14.26 -39.84
CA LEU A 417 -1.18 -13.39 -39.26
C LEU A 417 -0.61 -12.01 -38.92
N LEU A 418 0.54 -11.95 -38.24
CA LEU A 418 1.21 -10.69 -37.92
C LEU A 418 1.69 -9.94 -39.16
N LYS A 419 2.09 -10.67 -40.21
CA LYS A 419 2.45 -10.08 -41.51
C LYS A 419 1.25 -9.41 -42.16
N ILE A 420 0.09 -10.09 -42.24
CA ILE A 420 -1.15 -9.51 -42.77
C ILE A 420 -1.51 -8.24 -41.99
N LEU A 421 -1.53 -8.32 -40.66
CA LEU A 421 -1.82 -7.16 -39.81
C LEU A 421 -0.81 -6.01 -39.99
N SER A 422 0.44 -6.33 -40.33
CA SER A 422 1.46 -5.33 -40.64
C SER A 422 1.26 -4.68 -42.01
N THR A 423 0.82 -5.44 -43.02
CA THR A 423 0.49 -4.90 -44.35
C THR A 423 -0.58 -3.79 -44.27
N TYR A 424 -1.58 -3.95 -43.40
CA TYR A 424 -2.62 -2.95 -43.17
C TYR A 424 -2.27 -1.89 -42.11
N GLY A 425 -1.06 -1.93 -41.54
CA GLY A 425 -0.60 -0.92 -40.59
C GLY A 425 -1.10 -1.08 -39.14
N TYR A 426 -1.83 -2.14 -38.80
CA TYR A 426 -2.24 -2.40 -37.40
C TYR A 426 -1.04 -2.69 -36.51
N VAL A 427 -0.03 -3.37 -37.06
CA VAL A 427 1.15 -3.83 -36.32
C VAL A 427 2.43 -3.35 -36.99
N GLN A 428 3.27 -2.67 -36.22
CA GLN A 428 4.62 -2.31 -36.62
C GLN A 428 5.64 -3.37 -36.20
N VAL A 429 6.62 -3.58 -37.06
CA VAL A 429 7.69 -4.57 -36.92
C VAL A 429 9.00 -3.86 -36.65
N GLU A 430 9.74 -4.28 -35.62
CA GLU A 430 11.06 -3.74 -35.27
C GLU A 430 12.06 -4.87 -35.01
N ASP A 431 13.29 -4.71 -35.47
CA ASP A 431 14.41 -5.61 -35.15
C ASP A 431 14.97 -5.26 -33.77
N LEU A 432 14.90 -6.21 -32.84
CA LEU A 432 15.38 -6.05 -31.46
C LEU A 432 16.83 -6.49 -31.29
N GLY A 433 17.50 -6.88 -32.38
CA GLY A 433 18.83 -7.46 -32.38
C GLY A 433 18.84 -8.96 -32.06
N ASN A 434 19.99 -9.60 -32.28
CA ASN A 434 20.18 -11.05 -32.09
C ASN A 434 19.17 -11.93 -32.88
N GLY A 435 18.70 -11.44 -34.03
CA GLY A 435 17.75 -12.16 -34.88
C GLY A 435 16.33 -12.24 -34.31
N GLN A 436 15.96 -11.36 -33.37
CA GLN A 436 14.62 -11.31 -32.80
C GLN A 436 13.81 -10.14 -33.34
N THR A 437 12.62 -10.46 -33.84
CA THR A 437 11.66 -9.48 -34.34
C THR A 437 10.59 -9.22 -33.28
N GLY A 438 10.40 -7.94 -32.96
CA GLY A 438 9.36 -7.45 -32.05
C GLY A 438 8.19 -6.81 -32.81
N TYR A 439 6.99 -6.97 -32.26
CA TYR A 439 5.76 -6.44 -32.84
C TYR A 439 5.04 -5.53 -31.84
N ARG A 440 4.51 -4.40 -32.31
CA ARG A 440 3.69 -3.46 -31.53
C ARG A 440 2.51 -2.96 -32.34
N ILE A 441 1.35 -2.79 -31.70
CA ILE A 441 0.18 -2.15 -32.29
C ILE A 441 0.47 -0.67 -32.51
N ASP A 442 0.09 -0.09 -33.64
CA ASP A 442 0.10 1.36 -33.79
C ASP A 442 -1.06 1.98 -32.98
N ALA A 443 -0.78 2.94 -32.10
CA ALA A 443 -1.83 3.56 -31.29
C ALA A 443 -2.93 4.24 -32.14
N SER A 444 -2.59 4.74 -33.33
CA SER A 444 -3.52 5.48 -34.20
C SER A 444 -4.67 4.62 -34.73
N VAL A 445 -4.52 3.30 -34.80
CA VAL A 445 -5.59 2.39 -35.25
C VAL A 445 -6.59 2.05 -34.15
N LEU A 446 -6.35 2.44 -32.90
CA LEU A 446 -7.24 2.13 -31.78
C LEU A 446 -8.49 3.01 -31.77
N GLU A 447 -9.64 2.39 -31.58
CA GLU A 447 -10.92 3.06 -31.30
C GLU A 447 -11.39 2.75 -29.88
N TRP A 448 -11.64 3.80 -29.11
CA TRP A 448 -12.17 3.72 -27.75
C TRP A 448 -13.67 3.98 -27.80
N ARG A 449 -14.49 2.96 -27.60
CA ARG A 449 -15.96 3.07 -27.71
C ARG A 449 -16.69 2.42 -26.55
N LEU A 450 -17.98 2.71 -26.42
CA LEU A 450 -18.84 2.03 -25.45
C LEU A 450 -19.14 0.60 -25.94
N VAL A 451 -19.44 -0.29 -24.99
CA VAL A 451 -19.97 -1.63 -25.33
C VAL A 451 -21.43 -1.47 -25.76
N GLU A 452 -21.76 -1.88 -26.99
CA GLU A 452 -23.14 -1.92 -27.47
C GLU A 452 -23.90 -3.05 -26.76
N THR A 453 -24.91 -2.68 -25.94
CA THR A 453 -25.94 -3.53 -25.30
C THR A 453 -25.52 -4.93 -24.81
N LEU A 454 -25.51 -5.11 -23.49
CA LEU A 454 -25.51 -6.44 -22.88
C LEU A 454 -26.96 -6.92 -22.70
N GLU A 455 -27.30 -8.12 -23.19
CA GLU A 455 -28.24 -8.99 -22.45
C GLU A 455 -27.76 -9.04 -21.00
N GLU A 456 -28.68 -8.98 -20.02
CA GLU A 456 -28.35 -8.81 -18.60
C GLU A 456 -27.08 -9.59 -18.22
N PRO A 457 -26.02 -8.90 -17.74
CA PRO A 457 -24.73 -9.54 -17.57
C PRO A 457 -24.86 -10.68 -16.55
N THR A 458 -24.83 -11.91 -17.05
CA THR A 458 -24.76 -13.12 -16.23
C THR A 458 -23.49 -13.03 -15.35
N GLY A 459 -23.70 -12.91 -14.03
CA GLY A 459 -22.78 -13.21 -12.92
C GLY A 459 -21.39 -12.56 -12.82
N SER A 460 -20.92 -11.80 -13.80
CA SER A 460 -19.47 -11.51 -13.96
C SER A 460 -19.04 -10.04 -13.79
N VAL A 461 -19.96 -9.08 -13.67
CA VAL A 461 -19.64 -7.64 -13.60
C VAL A 461 -19.97 -7.05 -12.23
N ASN A 462 -19.04 -6.27 -11.65
CA ASN A 462 -19.28 -5.57 -10.40
C ASN A 462 -20.27 -4.40 -10.61
N ARG A 463 -21.54 -4.63 -10.28
CA ARG A 463 -22.64 -3.66 -10.47
C ARG A 463 -22.40 -2.34 -9.73
N PHE A 464 -21.85 -2.39 -8.52
CA PHE A 464 -21.57 -1.19 -7.72
C PHE A 464 -20.62 -0.25 -8.46
N PHE A 465 -19.46 -0.73 -8.90
CA PHE A 465 -18.49 0.12 -9.59
C PHE A 465 -19.00 0.58 -10.95
N ARG A 466 -19.75 -0.28 -11.66
CA ARG A 466 -20.38 0.11 -12.92
C ARG A 466 -21.30 1.32 -12.73
N THR A 467 -22.25 1.21 -11.80
CA THR A 467 -23.18 2.30 -11.46
C THR A 467 -22.46 3.52 -10.88
N LEU A 468 -21.36 3.34 -10.14
CA LEU A 468 -20.54 4.44 -9.64
C LEU A 468 -19.93 5.26 -10.78
N TYR A 469 -19.27 4.61 -11.74
CA TYR A 469 -18.69 5.28 -12.90
C TYR A 469 -19.74 5.93 -13.80
N GLU A 470 -20.84 5.23 -14.09
CA GLU A 470 -21.95 5.77 -14.88
C GLU A 470 -22.54 7.05 -14.23
N ASN A 471 -22.76 7.03 -12.91
CA ASN A 471 -23.27 8.21 -12.19
C ASN A 471 -22.30 9.39 -12.24
N ILE A 472 -21.00 9.15 -12.04
CA ILE A 472 -20.00 10.23 -12.06
C ILE A 472 -19.81 10.75 -13.49
N ALA A 473 -19.85 9.89 -14.50
CA ALA A 473 -19.81 10.30 -15.90
C ALA A 473 -21.02 11.18 -16.25
N SER A 474 -22.21 10.82 -15.78
CA SER A 474 -23.40 11.66 -15.93
C SER A 474 -23.28 13.02 -15.22
N LEU A 475 -22.64 13.08 -14.06
CA LEU A 475 -22.39 14.35 -13.36
C LEU A 475 -21.41 15.23 -14.14
N LEU A 476 -20.31 14.64 -14.61
CA LEU A 476 -19.33 15.34 -15.45
C LEU A 476 -19.97 15.83 -16.76
N GLY A 477 -20.79 15.03 -17.43
CA GLY A 477 -21.51 15.45 -18.64
C GLY A 477 -22.49 16.61 -18.43
N GLN A 478 -22.88 16.88 -17.18
CA GLN A 478 -23.69 18.05 -16.79
C GLN A 478 -22.84 19.26 -16.35
N GLY A 479 -21.51 19.15 -16.37
CA GLY A 479 -20.59 20.18 -15.91
C GLY A 479 -20.44 20.27 -14.39
N ASP A 480 -20.85 19.24 -13.64
CA ASP A 480 -20.77 19.22 -12.18
C ASP A 480 -19.32 19.05 -11.70
N ARG A 481 -18.89 19.89 -10.75
CA ARG A 481 -17.52 19.87 -10.18
C ARG A 481 -17.46 19.39 -8.73
N PHE A 482 -18.44 18.63 -8.24
CA PHE A 482 -18.49 18.11 -6.87
C PHE A 482 -17.23 17.31 -6.49
N LEU A 483 -16.80 16.36 -7.32
CA LEU A 483 -15.63 15.52 -7.01
C LEU A 483 -14.32 16.30 -6.94
N HIS A 484 -14.21 17.44 -7.63
CA HIS A 484 -13.02 18.31 -7.61
C HIS A 484 -12.81 18.97 -6.25
N GLN A 485 -13.87 19.10 -5.47
CA GLN A 485 -13.84 19.72 -4.14
C GLN A 485 -13.50 18.70 -3.04
N LEU A 486 -13.42 17.42 -3.38
CA LEU A 486 -13.14 16.36 -2.41
C LEU A 486 -11.64 16.23 -2.18
N GLU A 487 -11.23 16.51 -0.96
CA GLU A 487 -9.86 16.30 -0.49
C GLU A 487 -9.90 15.65 0.89
N ALA A 488 -9.00 14.69 1.11
CA ALA A 488 -8.71 14.10 2.41
C ALA A 488 -7.29 14.42 2.87
N ARG A 489 -7.14 14.77 4.14
CA ARG A 489 -5.83 14.91 4.81
C ARG A 489 -5.78 14.11 6.10
N GLU A 490 -4.56 13.79 6.53
CA GLU A 490 -4.34 13.20 7.84
C GLU A 490 -4.24 14.27 8.94
N HIS A 491 -4.63 13.91 10.14
CA HIS A 491 -4.40 14.68 11.35
C HIS A 491 -3.85 13.77 12.44
N THR A 492 -2.53 13.61 12.46
CA THR A 492 -1.83 12.75 13.41
C THR A 492 -0.75 13.55 14.14
N ALA A 493 -0.23 13.02 15.24
CA ALA A 493 0.88 13.67 15.95
C ALA A 493 2.19 13.72 15.14
N GLN A 494 2.22 13.14 13.93
CA GLN A 494 3.35 13.21 13.00
C GLN A 494 3.30 14.47 12.13
N VAL A 495 2.13 15.09 12.01
CA VAL A 495 1.92 16.29 11.21
C VAL A 495 2.42 17.50 11.99
N ASP A 496 3.09 18.42 11.29
CA ASP A 496 3.56 19.67 11.86
C ASP A 496 2.45 20.47 12.54
N ALA A 497 2.77 21.10 13.67
CA ALA A 497 1.77 21.80 14.48
C ALA A 497 1.09 22.93 13.71
N GLU A 498 1.85 23.69 12.92
CA GLU A 498 1.33 24.75 12.05
C GLU A 498 0.38 24.18 10.99
N GLU A 499 0.76 23.07 10.37
CA GLU A 499 -0.03 22.36 9.37
C GLU A 499 -1.32 21.76 9.96
N ARG A 500 -1.27 21.25 11.19
CA ARG A 500 -2.47 20.81 11.93
C ARG A 500 -3.44 21.95 12.17
N VAL A 501 -2.95 23.12 12.61
CA VAL A 501 -3.80 24.31 12.80
C VAL A 501 -4.43 24.76 11.49
N LEU A 502 -3.69 24.73 10.38
CA LEU A 502 -4.21 25.01 9.05
C LEU A 502 -5.33 24.02 8.67
N ARG A 503 -5.09 22.72 8.82
CA ARG A 503 -6.06 21.65 8.53
C ARG A 503 -7.31 21.76 9.41
N GLU A 504 -7.16 22.06 10.70
CA GLU A 504 -8.28 22.33 11.61
C GLU A 504 -9.10 23.53 11.14
N GLY A 505 -8.44 24.61 10.69
CA GLY A 505 -9.07 25.78 10.10
C GLY A 505 -9.86 25.43 8.84
N ARG A 506 -9.25 24.74 7.88
CA ARG A 506 -9.91 24.29 6.64
C ARG A 506 -11.06 23.32 6.92
N PHE A 507 -10.88 22.37 7.85
CA PHE A 507 -11.91 21.41 8.25
C PHE A 507 -13.09 22.10 8.94
N ARG A 508 -12.86 23.18 9.72
CA ARG A 508 -13.96 24.00 10.28
C ARG A 508 -14.85 24.59 9.19
N ARG A 509 -14.34 24.81 7.97
CA ARG A 509 -15.10 25.35 6.83
C ARG A 509 -15.80 24.28 5.97
N GLY A 510 -15.58 22.98 6.22
CA GLY A 510 -16.25 21.90 5.50
C GLY A 510 -16.02 21.95 3.99
N MET A 511 -17.07 22.04 3.18
CA MET A 511 -17.00 22.19 1.72
C MET A 511 -17.06 23.65 1.23
N ALA A 512 -16.88 24.63 2.12
CA ALA A 512 -16.91 26.03 1.70
C ALA A 512 -15.81 26.34 0.67
N PRO A 513 -16.11 27.12 -0.39
CA PRO A 513 -15.14 27.44 -1.43
C PRO A 513 -14.01 28.34 -0.90
N GLU A 514 -12.97 28.47 -1.71
CA GLU A 514 -11.95 29.50 -1.51
C GLU A 514 -12.59 30.89 -1.56
N ARG A 515 -12.11 31.81 -0.73
CA ARG A 515 -12.57 33.22 -0.75
C ARG A 515 -11.47 34.17 -0.29
N ILE A 516 -11.60 35.43 -0.69
CA ILE A 516 -10.72 36.51 -0.20
C ILE A 516 -11.38 37.18 1.00
N VAL A 517 -10.69 37.17 2.13
CA VAL A 517 -11.13 37.85 3.37
C VAL A 517 -10.03 38.84 3.77
N ASN A 518 -10.37 40.11 3.91
CA ASN A 518 -9.42 41.18 4.27
C ASN A 518 -8.18 41.24 3.35
N GLY A 519 -8.34 40.93 2.06
CA GLY A 519 -7.24 40.91 1.09
C GLY A 519 -6.32 39.69 1.17
N GLN A 520 -6.63 38.71 2.02
CA GLN A 520 -5.93 37.43 2.11
C GLN A 520 -6.79 36.30 1.53
N VAL A 521 -6.15 35.36 0.83
CA VAL A 521 -6.81 34.16 0.32
C VAL A 521 -7.01 33.18 1.48
N GLU A 522 -8.27 32.84 1.74
CA GLU A 522 -8.65 31.75 2.65
C GLU A 522 -8.93 30.50 1.81
N GLU A 523 -7.99 29.55 1.84
CA GLU A 523 -8.02 28.29 1.07
C GLU A 523 -9.33 27.52 1.25
N ALA A 524 -9.78 26.83 0.19
CA ALA A 524 -10.95 25.94 0.19
C ALA A 524 -11.02 25.01 1.41
N GLY A 525 -12.24 24.74 1.87
CA GLY A 525 -12.50 23.87 3.02
C GLY A 525 -12.01 22.44 2.82
N LEU A 526 -11.86 21.71 3.92
CA LEU A 526 -11.42 20.32 3.90
C LEU A 526 -12.59 19.41 4.31
N PRO A 527 -13.21 18.67 3.36
CA PRO A 527 -14.39 17.85 3.67
C PRO A 527 -14.07 16.56 4.42
N VAL A 528 -12.85 16.02 4.30
CA VAL A 528 -12.47 14.75 4.94
C VAL A 528 -11.18 14.90 5.73
N LEU A 529 -11.23 14.51 7.00
CA LEU A 529 -10.04 14.44 7.85
C LEU A 529 -9.93 13.06 8.48
N PHE A 530 -8.87 12.34 8.18
CA PHE A 530 -8.53 11.08 8.84
C PHE A 530 -7.58 11.35 10.00
N CYS A 531 -7.97 11.03 11.21
CA CYS A 531 -7.24 11.39 12.42
C CYS A 531 -6.94 10.18 13.29
N SER A 532 -5.83 10.29 14.02
CA SER A 532 -5.55 9.39 15.15
C SER A 532 -6.28 9.91 16.41
N PRO A 533 -5.93 9.47 17.64
CA PRO A 533 -6.50 10.05 18.86
C PRO A 533 -6.27 11.55 19.08
N THR A 534 -5.58 12.25 18.17
CA THR A 534 -5.31 13.69 18.23
C THR A 534 -6.59 14.53 18.24
N MET A 535 -7.70 14.00 17.69
CA MET A 535 -8.99 14.68 17.65
C MET A 535 -9.98 14.16 18.71
N GLU A 536 -9.54 13.28 19.62
CA GLU A 536 -10.37 12.80 20.74
C GLU A 536 -10.54 13.86 21.83
N LEU A 537 -9.58 14.77 22.01
CA LEU A 537 -9.56 15.79 23.07
C LEU A 537 -9.66 17.23 22.54
N GLY A 538 -10.55 18.02 23.15
CA GLY A 538 -10.49 19.50 23.23
C GLY A 538 -10.60 20.38 21.97
N VAL A 539 -10.35 19.89 20.75
CA VAL A 539 -10.34 20.75 19.56
C VAL A 539 -11.75 21.15 19.16
N ASP A 540 -12.00 22.45 18.97
CA ASP A 540 -13.24 22.96 18.40
C ASP A 540 -13.21 22.85 16.87
N ILE A 541 -13.98 21.89 16.37
CA ILE A 541 -14.09 21.57 14.94
C ILE A 541 -15.42 22.02 14.33
N SER A 542 -16.16 22.90 15.02
CA SER A 542 -17.49 23.35 14.60
C SER A 542 -18.50 22.19 14.55
N THR A 543 -19.63 22.39 13.86
CA THR A 543 -20.72 21.40 13.75
C THR A 543 -20.28 20.22 12.90
N LEU A 544 -20.58 19.01 13.38
CA LEU A 544 -20.30 17.76 12.68
C LEU A 544 -21.52 16.84 12.78
N ASN A 545 -21.93 16.27 11.65
CA ASN A 545 -23.08 15.36 11.58
C ASN A 545 -22.66 13.90 11.40
N THR A 546 -21.48 13.65 10.84
CA THR A 546 -21.03 12.30 10.51
C THR A 546 -19.63 12.03 11.02
N VAL A 547 -19.46 10.93 11.77
CA VAL A 547 -18.17 10.38 12.20
C VAL A 547 -18.01 8.99 11.62
N TYR A 548 -16.85 8.73 11.05
CA TYR A 548 -16.45 7.41 10.59
C TYR A 548 -15.38 6.83 11.53
N LEU A 549 -15.57 5.62 12.02
CA LEU A 549 -14.60 4.90 12.84
C LEU A 549 -14.09 3.73 12.00
N ARG A 550 -12.82 3.79 11.58
CA ARG A 550 -12.21 2.78 10.70
C ARG A 550 -12.11 1.40 11.33
N ASN A 551 -12.02 1.35 12.65
CA ASN A 551 -12.04 0.14 13.45
C ASN A 551 -12.82 0.42 14.74
N VAL A 552 -13.21 -0.64 15.45
CA VAL A 552 -13.80 -0.49 16.78
C VAL A 552 -12.76 0.19 17.70
N PRO A 553 -13.10 1.31 18.37
CA PRO A 553 -12.19 1.97 19.30
C PRO A 553 -11.75 1.05 20.45
N PRO A 554 -10.56 1.24 21.05
CA PRO A 554 -9.99 0.28 21.98
C PRO A 554 -10.87 0.06 23.22
N THR A 555 -11.50 1.13 23.71
CA THR A 555 -12.37 1.11 24.90
C THR A 555 -13.66 1.89 24.67
N PRO A 556 -14.72 1.62 25.47
CA PRO A 556 -15.96 2.42 25.48
C PRO A 556 -15.72 3.92 25.70
N ALA A 557 -14.70 4.29 26.48
CA ALA A 557 -14.34 5.68 26.71
C ALA A 557 -13.88 6.37 25.42
N ASN A 558 -13.03 5.70 24.63
CA ASN A 558 -12.61 6.22 23.32
C ASN A 558 -13.79 6.31 22.36
N TYR A 559 -14.68 5.31 22.36
CA TYR A 559 -15.88 5.35 21.52
C TYR A 559 -16.76 6.55 21.84
N ALA A 560 -17.06 6.80 23.12
CA ALA A 560 -17.87 7.94 23.54
C ALA A 560 -17.23 9.29 23.16
N GLN A 561 -15.90 9.43 23.32
CA GLN A 561 -15.18 10.66 22.96
C GLN A 561 -15.18 10.91 21.45
N ARG A 562 -15.01 9.86 20.63
CA ARG A 562 -14.99 9.96 19.16
C ARG A 562 -16.39 10.20 18.59
N SER A 563 -17.38 9.40 19.03
CA SER A 563 -18.78 9.52 18.58
C SER A 563 -19.41 10.84 19.01
N GLY A 564 -19.12 11.31 20.24
CA GLY A 564 -19.58 12.60 20.77
C GLY A 564 -19.02 13.85 20.04
N ARG A 565 -18.20 13.66 19.00
CA ARG A 565 -17.82 14.73 18.07
C ARG A 565 -18.94 15.09 17.11
N ALA A 566 -19.81 14.15 16.76
CA ALA A 566 -21.00 14.43 15.97
C ALA A 566 -22.20 14.76 16.86
N GLY A 567 -23.19 15.48 16.31
CA GLY A 567 -24.48 15.72 16.96
C GLY A 567 -24.53 16.91 17.90
N ARG A 568 -23.65 17.90 17.71
CA ARG A 568 -23.73 19.17 18.44
C ARG A 568 -24.96 19.98 17.95
N SER A 569 -25.61 20.70 18.87
CA SER A 569 -26.72 21.62 18.57
C SER A 569 -28.07 20.97 18.19
N GLY A 570 -28.33 19.72 18.60
CA GLY A 570 -29.63 19.06 18.44
C GLY A 570 -29.90 18.47 17.05
N GLN A 571 -28.92 18.54 16.13
CA GLN A 571 -28.99 17.89 14.83
C GLN A 571 -28.71 16.38 14.95
N PRO A 572 -29.37 15.53 14.15
CA PRO A 572 -29.06 14.10 14.10
C PRO A 572 -27.60 13.84 13.75
N ALA A 573 -27.01 12.84 14.40
CA ALA A 573 -25.64 12.37 14.15
C ALA A 573 -25.66 10.95 13.58
N LEU A 574 -24.79 10.70 12.60
CA LEU A 574 -24.50 9.36 12.11
C LEU A 574 -23.07 8.97 12.52
N VAL A 575 -22.95 7.87 13.24
CA VAL A 575 -21.66 7.27 13.59
C VAL A 575 -21.56 5.91 12.92
N VAL A 576 -20.59 5.74 12.02
CA VAL A 576 -20.36 4.50 11.30
C VAL A 576 -19.09 3.86 11.84
N THR A 577 -19.19 2.66 12.40
CA THR A 577 -18.02 1.86 12.80
C THR A 577 -17.83 0.71 11.84
N TYR A 578 -16.69 0.67 11.17
CA TYR A 578 -16.29 -0.48 10.38
C TYR A 578 -15.63 -1.53 11.27
N CYS A 579 -16.17 -2.75 11.26
CA CYS A 579 -15.63 -3.88 12.01
C CYS A 579 -14.94 -4.84 11.06
N ALA A 580 -13.61 -4.96 11.16
CA ALA A 580 -12.85 -5.84 10.28
C ALA A 580 -13.13 -7.31 10.61
N ALA A 581 -13.42 -8.12 9.59
CA ALA A 581 -13.71 -9.55 9.73
C ALA A 581 -12.63 -10.35 10.49
N LYS A 582 -11.36 -9.96 10.33
CA LYS A 582 -10.20 -10.65 10.91
C LYS A 582 -9.65 -10.01 12.19
N SER A 583 -10.33 -9.00 12.74
CA SER A 583 -9.92 -8.40 14.02
C SER A 583 -10.71 -9.05 15.15
N PRO A 584 -10.07 -9.83 16.05
CA PRO A 584 -10.79 -10.45 17.17
C PRO A 584 -11.50 -9.42 18.05
N HIS A 585 -10.88 -8.25 18.25
CA HIS A 585 -11.47 -7.14 18.99
C HIS A 585 -12.72 -6.60 18.27
N ASP A 586 -12.63 -6.32 16.97
CA ASP A 586 -13.77 -5.80 16.21
C ASP A 586 -14.93 -6.79 16.19
N GLN A 587 -14.64 -8.08 15.97
CA GLN A 587 -15.65 -9.14 15.93
C GLN A 587 -16.32 -9.34 17.30
N TYR A 588 -15.56 -9.25 18.39
CA TYR A 588 -16.10 -9.32 19.74
C TYR A 588 -17.17 -8.26 20.01
N PHE A 589 -16.89 -7.01 19.63
CA PHE A 589 -17.84 -5.90 19.81
C PHE A 589 -18.90 -5.83 18.70
N PHE A 590 -18.65 -6.41 17.53
CA PHE A 590 -19.66 -6.57 16.49
C PHE A 590 -20.76 -7.57 16.93
N ALA A 591 -20.37 -8.65 17.63
CA ALA A 591 -21.32 -9.63 18.16
C ALA A 591 -22.17 -9.08 19.33
N ASP A 592 -21.65 -8.13 20.11
CA ASP A 592 -22.36 -7.48 21.22
C ASP A 592 -22.10 -5.95 21.26
N PRO A 593 -22.71 -5.17 20.35
CA PRO A 593 -22.47 -3.73 20.24
C PRO A 593 -22.76 -2.90 21.51
N PRO A 594 -23.80 -3.21 22.32
CA PRO A 594 -24.06 -2.50 23.57
C PRO A 594 -22.86 -2.39 24.51
N ARG A 595 -21.95 -3.37 24.51
CA ARG A 595 -20.76 -3.34 25.37
C ARG A 595 -19.73 -2.29 24.99
N MET A 596 -19.72 -1.85 23.74
CA MET A 596 -18.89 -0.72 23.30
C MET A 596 -19.64 0.61 23.46
N VAL A 597 -20.90 0.66 23.01
CA VAL A 597 -21.68 1.91 22.96
C VAL A 597 -22.13 2.37 24.34
N ALA A 598 -22.54 1.44 25.22
CA ALA A 598 -22.99 1.70 26.58
C ALA A 598 -22.03 1.12 27.65
N GLY A 599 -20.80 0.78 27.25
CA GLY A 599 -19.80 0.19 28.15
C GLY A 599 -19.33 1.15 29.25
N ALA A 600 -18.96 0.60 30.40
CA ALA A 600 -18.49 1.39 31.53
C ALA A 600 -17.11 2.02 31.26
N VAL A 601 -17.01 3.32 31.51
CA VAL A 601 -15.74 4.06 31.47
C VAL A 601 -15.00 3.81 32.79
N LYS A 602 -13.90 3.05 32.73
CA LYS A 602 -13.03 2.84 33.90
C LYS A 602 -12.23 4.12 34.18
N PRO A 603 -12.09 4.54 35.45
CA PRO A 603 -11.22 5.65 35.79
C PRO A 603 -9.75 5.29 35.46
N PRO A 604 -8.95 6.24 34.94
CA PRO A 604 -7.54 6.00 34.68
C PRO A 604 -6.79 5.78 36.00
N SER A 605 -5.92 4.77 36.04
CA SER A 605 -5.00 4.52 37.16
C SER A 605 -3.64 5.20 36.90
N ILE A 606 -3.02 5.75 37.94
CA ILE A 606 -1.66 6.29 37.88
C ILE A 606 -0.78 5.43 38.78
N ASP A 607 0.34 4.96 38.24
CA ASP A 607 1.35 4.25 39.01
C ASP A 607 2.39 5.26 39.55
N LEU A 608 2.21 5.65 40.81
CA LEU A 608 3.10 6.57 41.52
C LEU A 608 4.37 5.88 42.05
N ALA A 609 4.43 4.55 42.02
CA ALA A 609 5.56 3.74 42.47
C ALA A 609 6.53 3.38 41.32
N ASN A 610 6.32 3.95 40.13
CA ASN A 610 7.19 3.73 38.99
C ASN A 610 8.55 4.44 39.17
N GLU A 611 9.62 3.68 39.47
CA GLU A 611 10.97 4.22 39.72
C GLU A 611 11.40 5.20 38.64
N ASP A 612 11.21 4.79 37.38
CA ASP A 612 11.62 5.53 36.22
C ASP A 612 10.97 6.92 36.21
N LEU A 613 9.65 6.99 36.40
CA LEU A 613 8.88 8.24 36.45
C LEU A 613 9.41 9.16 37.56
N VAL A 614 9.53 8.65 38.78
CA VAL A 614 10.02 9.41 39.94
C VAL A 614 11.43 9.94 39.67
N LYS A 615 12.33 9.09 39.16
CA LYS A 615 13.71 9.43 38.84
C LYS A 615 13.83 10.55 37.81
N SER A 616 13.04 10.55 36.74
CA SER A 616 13.06 11.62 35.74
C SER A 616 12.54 12.95 36.28
N HIS A 617 11.54 12.92 37.16
CA HIS A 617 11.10 14.13 37.86
C HIS A 617 12.18 14.68 38.80
N LEU A 618 12.91 13.81 39.52
CA LEU A 618 14.05 14.21 40.33
C LEU A 618 15.20 14.78 39.50
N HIS A 619 15.52 14.21 38.33
CA HIS A 619 16.48 14.80 37.39
C HIS A 619 16.04 16.18 36.90
N ALA A 620 14.73 16.41 36.69
CA ALA A 620 14.21 17.71 36.32
C ALA A 620 14.39 18.74 37.45
N VAL A 621 14.21 18.32 38.71
CA VAL A 621 14.53 19.15 39.88
C VAL A 621 16.02 19.45 39.95
N TRP A 622 16.87 18.42 39.82
CA TRP A 622 18.32 18.60 39.78
C TRP A 622 18.73 19.59 38.70
N LEU A 623 18.22 19.45 37.47
CA LEU A 623 18.50 20.36 36.37
C LEU A 623 18.02 21.78 36.66
N ALA A 624 16.87 21.95 37.32
CA ALA A 624 16.38 23.27 37.73
C ALA A 624 17.30 23.95 38.76
N GLU A 625 17.88 23.20 39.71
CA GLU A 625 18.83 23.75 40.68
C GLU A 625 20.17 24.18 40.06
N THR A 626 20.52 23.65 38.88
CA THR A 626 21.71 24.12 38.15
C THR A 626 21.58 25.57 37.68
N GLY A 627 20.36 26.05 37.43
CA GLY A 627 20.09 27.36 36.82
C GLY A 627 20.54 27.50 35.37
N VAL A 628 21.02 26.44 34.72
CA VAL A 628 21.57 26.47 33.37
C VAL A 628 20.45 26.48 32.32
N LYS A 629 20.58 27.36 31.32
CA LYS A 629 19.73 27.37 30.12
C LYS A 629 20.40 26.58 29.00
N LEU A 630 19.78 25.49 28.56
CA LEU A 630 20.40 24.53 27.62
C LEU A 630 20.28 24.89 26.13
N GLY A 631 19.61 25.99 25.76
CA GLY A 631 19.35 26.35 24.36
C GLY A 631 18.22 25.52 23.71
N SER A 632 18.03 25.71 22.40
CA SER A 632 17.00 25.01 21.61
C SER A 632 17.52 23.82 20.82
N SER A 633 18.85 23.65 20.73
CA SER A 633 19.47 22.57 19.98
C SER A 633 20.55 21.87 20.79
N VAL A 634 20.82 20.58 20.51
CA VAL A 634 21.86 19.81 21.20
C VAL A 634 23.26 20.41 21.00
N LYS A 635 23.50 21.10 19.87
CA LYS A 635 24.74 21.86 19.62
C LYS A 635 24.96 23.02 20.61
N ASP A 636 23.90 23.47 21.27
CA ASP A 636 23.99 24.53 22.28
C ASP A 636 24.56 23.97 23.59
N VAL A 637 24.44 22.66 23.80
CA VAL A 637 24.90 21.94 25.01
C VAL A 637 26.27 21.30 24.82
N LEU A 638 26.53 20.73 23.64
CA LEU A 638 27.76 20.01 23.33
C LEU A 638 28.80 20.90 22.66
N ASP A 639 30.06 20.65 22.96
CA ASP A 639 31.21 21.26 22.27
C ASP A 639 31.55 20.44 21.03
N LEU A 640 31.17 20.95 19.86
CA LEU A 640 31.39 20.29 18.56
C LEU A 640 32.77 20.59 17.96
N GLU A 641 33.52 21.54 18.52
CA GLU A 641 34.88 21.84 18.07
C GLU A 641 35.88 20.77 18.56
N LYS A 642 35.56 20.14 19.69
CA LYS A 642 36.32 18.99 20.21
C LYS A 642 35.90 17.71 19.52
N SER A 643 36.75 17.24 18.60
CA SER A 643 36.54 16.01 17.83
C SER A 643 36.49 14.74 18.68
N GLU A 644 37.17 14.72 19.84
CA GLU A 644 37.07 13.62 20.81
C GLU A 644 35.84 13.80 21.69
N GLY A 645 34.92 12.84 21.66
CA GLY A 645 33.86 12.73 22.67
C GLY A 645 32.63 13.62 22.44
N PHE A 646 32.78 14.82 21.85
CA PHE A 646 31.77 15.90 21.90
C PHE A 646 31.28 16.14 23.33
N PRO A 647 32.17 16.59 24.23
CA PRO A 647 31.84 16.78 25.64
C PRO A 647 30.82 17.91 25.83
N LEU A 648 30.25 18.04 27.04
CA LEU A 648 29.48 19.22 27.43
C LEU A 648 30.35 20.48 27.29
N LYS A 649 29.74 21.61 26.90
CA LYS A 649 30.42 22.90 26.93
C LYS A 649 30.92 23.23 28.34
N ALA A 650 32.10 23.83 28.45
CA ALA A 650 32.75 24.13 29.72
C ALA A 650 31.89 25.01 30.66
N GLU A 651 31.11 25.92 30.09
CA GLU A 651 30.16 26.77 30.83
C GLU A 651 29.04 25.96 31.49
N ILE A 652 28.56 24.90 30.83
CA ILE A 652 27.52 24.02 31.39
C ILE A 652 28.15 23.07 32.41
N ALA A 653 29.26 22.41 32.04
CA ALA A 653 29.95 21.45 32.91
C ALA A 653 30.38 22.06 34.26
N SER A 654 30.82 23.33 34.27
CA SER A 654 31.23 24.01 35.49
C SER A 654 30.06 24.41 36.40
N GLU A 655 28.88 24.68 35.84
CA GLU A 655 27.68 25.02 36.62
C GLU A 655 27.02 23.78 37.23
N ILE A 656 26.91 22.68 36.47
CA ILE A 656 26.25 21.46 36.95
C ILE A 656 27.05 20.68 38.00
N SER A 657 28.37 20.85 38.05
CA SER A 657 29.26 20.17 38.99
C SER A 657 29.39 20.88 40.36
N LYS A 658 28.68 22.00 40.56
CA LYS A 658 28.69 22.72 41.84
C LYS A 658 28.01 21.90 42.94
N ALA A 659 28.70 21.66 44.04
CA ALA A 659 28.16 20.91 45.20
C ALA A 659 26.81 21.45 45.70
N LYS A 660 26.61 22.77 45.65
CA LYS A 660 25.34 23.42 46.02
C LYS A 660 24.13 22.88 45.25
N VAL A 661 24.30 22.48 43.99
CA VAL A 661 23.23 21.92 43.15
C VAL A 661 22.70 20.63 43.77
N ASN A 662 23.60 19.71 44.12
CA ASN A 662 23.23 18.45 44.75
C ASN A 662 22.59 18.67 46.12
N ASP A 663 23.15 19.56 46.95
CA ASP A 663 22.58 19.88 48.27
C ASP A 663 21.15 20.42 48.17
N GLN A 664 20.86 21.27 47.18
CA GLN A 664 19.53 21.84 46.96
C GLN A 664 18.58 20.82 46.33
N ALA A 665 19.05 20.02 45.39
CA ALA A 665 18.27 18.97 44.73
C ALA A 665 17.87 17.87 45.72
N LEU A 666 18.76 17.48 46.65
CA LEU A 666 18.47 16.54 47.73
C LEU A 666 17.33 17.07 48.61
N LYS A 667 17.45 18.30 49.12
CA LYS A 667 16.41 18.91 49.98
C LYS A 667 15.05 18.98 49.31
N ARG A 668 15.01 19.33 48.01
CA ARG A 668 13.74 19.35 47.25
C ARG A 668 13.24 17.94 46.95
N GLY A 669 14.14 17.01 46.64
CA GLY A 669 13.83 15.61 46.39
C GLY A 669 13.19 14.93 47.60
N GLU A 670 13.73 15.15 48.80
CA GLU A 670 13.15 14.66 50.06
C GLU A 670 11.70 15.15 50.24
N HIS A 671 11.43 16.42 49.95
CA HIS A 671 10.09 16.98 50.02
C HIS A 671 9.13 16.37 48.98
N ILE A 672 9.61 16.05 47.78
CA ILE A 672 8.80 15.39 46.76
C ILE A 672 8.48 13.96 47.16
N LEU A 673 9.47 13.22 47.66
CA LEU A 673 9.29 11.84 48.08
C LEU A 673 8.37 11.73 49.30
N SER A 674 8.36 12.70 50.21
CA SER A 674 7.41 12.69 51.33
C SER A 674 5.96 12.86 50.89
N MET A 675 5.69 13.51 49.75
CA MET A 675 4.34 13.55 49.16
C MET A 675 3.92 12.19 48.57
N LEU A 676 4.88 11.31 48.27
CA LEU A 676 4.67 9.99 47.68
C LEU A 676 4.80 8.86 48.71
N GLU A 677 4.97 9.17 50.00
CA GLU A 677 5.23 8.20 51.07
C GLU A 677 4.20 7.05 51.09
N ALA A 678 2.92 7.36 50.88
CA ALA A 678 1.84 6.38 50.85
C ALA A 678 1.86 5.45 49.61
N ALA A 679 2.62 5.80 48.56
CA ALA A 679 2.77 5.00 47.34
C ALA A 679 4.13 4.29 47.26
N LEU A 680 5.11 4.68 48.08
CA LEU A 680 6.48 4.16 48.08
C LEU A 680 6.69 3.19 49.26
N ASP A 681 5.75 2.27 49.48
CA ASP A 681 5.89 1.20 50.45
C ASP A 681 6.68 -0.01 49.88
N GLU A 682 7.03 -0.97 50.73
CA GLU A 682 7.82 -2.16 50.32
C GLU A 682 7.11 -3.06 49.30
N GLU A 683 5.77 -3.04 49.26
CA GLU A 683 4.98 -3.86 48.35
C GLU A 683 4.95 -3.24 46.94
N ASN A 684 4.74 -1.93 46.87
CA ASN A 684 4.58 -1.19 45.62
C ASN A 684 5.91 -0.68 45.04
N ALA A 685 6.91 -0.38 45.87
CA ALA A 685 8.19 0.21 45.47
C ALA A 685 9.40 -0.52 46.09
N PRO A 686 9.66 -1.80 45.76
CA PRO A 686 10.78 -2.57 46.33
C PRO A 686 12.17 -2.01 45.96
N TRP A 687 12.23 -1.15 44.94
CA TRP A 687 13.44 -0.43 44.52
C TRP A 687 13.78 0.77 45.43
N PHE A 688 12.81 1.27 46.20
CA PHE A 688 12.98 2.47 47.01
C PHE A 688 13.71 2.14 48.31
N THR A 689 14.93 2.63 48.45
CA THR A 689 15.77 2.44 49.64
C THR A 689 16.13 3.79 50.26
N PRO A 690 16.52 3.84 51.56
CA PRO A 690 16.88 5.09 52.22
C PRO A 690 18.03 5.87 51.53
N THR A 691 18.88 5.18 50.77
CA THR A 691 20.00 5.79 50.03
C THR A 691 19.69 6.05 48.56
N TRP A 692 18.48 5.68 48.07
CA TRP A 692 18.17 5.77 46.65
C TRP A 692 18.20 7.21 46.13
N LEU A 693 17.62 8.17 46.86
CA LEU A 693 17.64 9.58 46.48
C LEU A 693 19.07 10.11 46.33
N ASP A 694 19.95 9.76 47.27
CA ASP A 694 21.35 10.17 47.26
C ASP A 694 22.09 9.66 46.01
N HIS A 695 21.87 8.39 45.66
CA HIS A 695 22.42 7.80 44.43
C HIS A 695 21.87 8.48 43.17
N VAL A 696 20.58 8.81 43.13
CA VAL A 696 19.96 9.48 41.97
C VAL A 696 20.54 10.88 41.77
N VAL A 697 20.62 11.69 42.84
CA VAL A 697 21.11 13.07 42.75
C VAL A 697 22.62 13.10 42.47
N THR A 698 23.42 12.29 43.18
CA THR A 698 24.87 12.23 42.96
C THR A 698 25.22 11.69 41.57
N GLY A 699 24.41 10.78 41.03
CA GLY A 699 24.59 10.24 39.68
C GLY A 699 24.03 11.13 38.55
N ALA A 700 23.31 12.21 38.87
CA ALA A 700 22.56 12.99 37.88
C ALA A 700 23.47 13.66 36.83
N GLU A 701 24.63 14.20 37.23
CA GLU A 701 25.60 14.82 36.32
C GLU A 701 26.07 13.83 35.23
N LYS A 702 26.51 12.65 35.66
CA LYS A 702 26.95 11.59 34.74
C LYS A 702 25.80 11.17 33.84
N ARG A 703 24.60 10.97 34.39
CA ARG A 703 23.44 10.53 33.62
C ARG A 703 22.98 11.58 32.60
N PHE A 704 23.14 12.86 32.91
CA PHE A 704 22.90 13.98 32.01
C PHE A 704 23.82 13.94 30.79
N ASP A 705 25.13 13.77 31.00
CA ASP A 705 26.09 13.61 29.89
C ASP A 705 25.77 12.37 29.03
N GLU A 706 25.47 11.25 29.68
CA GLU A 706 25.16 9.98 29.01
C GLU A 706 23.88 10.05 28.16
N ALA A 707 22.92 10.92 28.50
CA ALA A 707 21.71 11.11 27.69
C ALA A 707 22.03 11.59 26.25
N PHE A 708 23.19 12.21 26.03
CA PHE A 708 23.63 12.65 24.70
C PHE A 708 24.38 11.56 23.90
N ARG A 709 24.63 10.37 24.48
CA ARG A 709 25.40 9.29 23.84
C ARG A 709 24.83 8.90 22.48
N ARG A 710 23.50 8.83 22.36
CA ARG A 710 22.83 8.47 21.11
C ARG A 710 22.99 9.54 20.04
N TRP A 711 22.75 10.81 20.37
CA TRP A 711 22.99 11.93 19.46
C TRP A 711 24.46 11.96 18.99
N ARG A 712 25.42 11.79 19.92
CA ARG A 712 26.85 11.70 19.60
C ARG A 712 27.13 10.59 18.58
N SER A 713 26.55 9.40 18.78
CA SER A 713 26.71 8.28 17.86
C SER A 713 26.12 8.56 16.46
N LEU A 714 24.91 9.12 16.40
CA LEU A 714 24.25 9.51 15.15
C LEU A 714 25.05 10.58 14.39
N TYR A 715 25.54 11.59 15.11
CA TYR A 715 26.35 12.65 14.50
C TYR A 715 27.67 12.10 13.93
N ARG A 716 28.38 11.24 14.68
CA ARG A 716 29.60 10.57 14.16
C ARG A 716 29.32 9.71 12.93
N ALA A 717 28.24 8.92 12.97
CA ALA A 717 27.84 8.10 11.83
C ALA A 717 27.55 8.96 10.59
N THR A 718 26.83 10.08 10.77
CA THR A 718 26.52 11.03 9.70
C THR A 718 27.79 11.64 9.10
N VAL A 719 28.72 12.14 9.93
CA VAL A 719 30.00 12.70 9.48
C VAL A 719 30.87 11.64 8.78
N SER A 720 30.92 10.43 9.32
CA SER A 720 31.64 9.30 8.69
C SER A 720 31.06 8.97 7.30
N GLN A 721 29.74 8.92 7.17
CA GLN A 721 29.05 8.72 5.89
C GLN A 721 29.38 9.83 4.89
N MET A 722 29.40 11.11 5.33
CA MET A 722 29.79 12.24 4.49
C MET A 722 31.22 12.09 3.98
N ASN A 723 32.16 11.76 4.87
CA ASN A 723 33.58 11.61 4.53
C ASN A 723 33.82 10.45 3.55
N LEU A 724 33.16 9.30 3.78
CA LEU A 724 33.23 8.15 2.88
C LEU A 724 32.67 8.47 1.50
N ALA A 725 31.49 9.09 1.43
CA ALA A 725 30.88 9.48 0.16
C ALA A 725 31.75 10.51 -0.60
N HIS A 726 32.28 11.50 0.11
CA HIS A 726 33.18 12.50 -0.46
C HIS A 726 34.49 11.88 -0.96
N GLY A 727 35.04 10.88 -0.26
CA GLY A 727 36.20 10.11 -0.72
C GLY A 727 35.96 9.38 -2.05
N VAL A 728 34.76 8.82 -2.24
CA VAL A 728 34.35 8.21 -3.52
C VAL A 728 34.21 9.25 -4.63
N LEU A 729 33.62 10.41 -4.33
CA LEU A 729 33.45 11.50 -5.31
C LEU A 729 34.78 12.05 -5.83
N ASN A 730 35.79 12.12 -4.97
CA ASN A 730 37.13 12.60 -5.32
C ASN A 730 37.99 11.56 -6.04
N ASN A 731 37.54 10.30 -6.12
CA ASN A 731 38.25 9.28 -6.87
C ASN A 731 37.89 9.37 -8.37
N ALA A 732 38.88 9.74 -9.19
CA ALA A 732 38.72 9.92 -10.64
C ALA A 732 38.35 8.61 -11.39
N ALA A 733 38.69 7.44 -10.83
CA ALA A 733 38.48 6.13 -11.47
C ALA A 733 37.11 5.49 -11.20
N VAL A 734 36.20 6.19 -10.52
CA VAL A 734 34.88 5.67 -10.13
C VAL A 734 33.89 5.72 -11.30
N SER A 735 33.06 4.67 -11.41
CA SER A 735 32.02 4.60 -12.44
C SER A 735 30.98 5.72 -12.28
N GLU A 736 30.32 6.13 -13.37
CA GLU A 736 29.28 7.16 -13.31
C GLU A 736 28.12 6.76 -12.38
N ARG A 737 27.78 5.47 -12.34
CA ARG A 737 26.77 4.92 -11.43
C ARG A 737 27.17 5.10 -9.96
N ASP A 738 28.40 4.72 -9.60
CA ASP A 738 28.89 4.83 -8.23
C ASP A 738 29.06 6.29 -7.82
N ARG A 739 29.44 7.17 -8.75
CA ARG A 739 29.52 8.61 -8.54
C ARG A 739 28.14 9.20 -8.22
N ASN A 740 27.12 8.88 -9.01
CA ASN A 740 25.74 9.32 -8.76
C ASN A 740 25.21 8.80 -7.41
N GLU A 741 25.53 7.56 -7.06
CA GLU A 741 25.18 7.00 -5.75
C GLU A 741 25.89 7.72 -4.60
N ALA A 742 27.18 8.05 -4.76
CA ALA A 742 27.94 8.80 -3.78
C ALA A 742 27.41 10.24 -3.60
N VAL A 743 27.00 10.92 -4.68
CA VAL A 743 26.35 12.26 -4.60
C VAL A 743 25.07 12.17 -3.78
N SER A 744 24.23 11.16 -4.05
CA SER A 744 22.98 10.94 -3.31
C SER A 744 23.25 10.71 -1.81
N ARG A 745 24.19 9.81 -1.47
CA ARG A 745 24.57 9.52 -0.08
C ARG A 745 25.15 10.73 0.65
N TYR A 746 25.91 11.57 -0.05
CA TYR A 746 26.46 12.80 0.51
C TYR A 746 25.36 13.80 0.83
N ASN A 747 24.45 14.05 -0.12
CA ASN A 747 23.31 14.95 0.09
C ASN A 747 22.39 14.48 1.23
N GLU A 748 22.13 13.17 1.31
CA GLU A 748 21.35 12.56 2.41
C GLU A 748 22.00 12.84 3.77
N ALA A 749 23.33 12.65 3.87
CA ALA A 749 24.04 12.87 5.12
C ALA A 749 24.13 14.37 5.49
N VAL A 750 24.24 15.27 4.51
CA VAL A 750 24.13 16.73 4.74
C VAL A 750 22.76 17.09 5.32
N SER A 751 21.68 16.54 4.76
CA SER A 751 20.32 16.74 5.28
C SER A 751 20.16 16.21 6.71
N GLN A 752 20.65 15.01 7.00
CA GLN A 752 20.64 14.45 8.35
C GLN A 752 21.43 15.32 9.34
N GLN A 753 22.62 15.79 8.97
CA GLN A 753 23.42 16.68 9.79
C GLN A 753 22.67 17.99 10.08
N LYS A 754 22.02 18.56 9.07
CA LYS A 754 21.22 19.78 9.22
C LYS A 754 20.09 19.58 10.24
N LEU A 755 19.39 18.44 10.22
CA LEU A 755 18.34 18.11 11.19
C LEU A 755 18.89 17.94 12.60
N LEU A 756 20.04 17.28 12.76
CA LEU A 756 20.70 17.10 14.06
C LEU A 756 21.16 18.42 14.69
N LEU A 757 21.46 19.43 13.85
CA LEU A 757 21.94 20.76 14.25
C LEU A 757 20.86 21.85 14.14
N GLU A 758 19.62 21.49 13.78
CA GLU A 758 18.56 22.46 13.54
C GLU A 758 18.19 23.19 14.84
N ASP A 759 17.90 24.48 14.72
CA ASP A 759 17.57 25.37 15.85
C ASP A 759 16.08 25.71 15.90
N ARG A 760 15.25 24.97 15.14
CA ARG A 760 13.81 25.25 15.08
C ARG A 760 13.15 24.87 16.40
N GLN A 761 12.57 25.88 17.06
CA GLN A 761 11.61 25.73 18.14
C GLN A 761 10.25 25.18 17.66
N THR A 762 10.25 24.21 16.75
CA THR A 762 9.02 23.48 16.45
C THR A 762 8.91 22.36 17.48
N MET A 763 7.76 22.30 18.17
CA MET A 763 7.46 21.27 19.16
C MET A 763 7.65 19.84 18.64
N ASN A 764 7.74 19.64 17.31
CA ASN A 764 7.92 18.35 16.64
C ASN A 764 9.37 17.95 16.33
N SER A 765 10.36 18.82 16.52
CA SER A 765 11.76 18.40 16.36
C SER A 765 12.17 17.47 17.50
N ASP A 766 12.45 16.20 17.19
CA ASP A 766 12.96 15.22 18.16
C ASP A 766 14.34 15.60 18.73
N PHE A 767 15.02 16.59 18.13
CA PHE A 767 16.32 17.12 18.58
C PHE A 767 16.23 18.45 19.32
N TYR A 768 15.03 18.97 19.58
CA TYR A 768 14.86 20.06 20.56
C TYR A 768 15.35 19.58 21.93
N THR A 769 16.31 20.29 22.54
CA THR A 769 17.11 19.80 23.67
C THR A 769 16.30 19.17 24.80
N TYR A 770 15.25 19.83 25.28
CA TYR A 770 14.42 19.31 26.38
C TYR A 770 13.58 18.10 25.97
N ARG A 771 13.04 18.08 24.74
CA ARG A 771 12.31 16.93 24.19
C ARG A 771 13.24 15.74 23.92
N TYR A 772 14.46 16.00 23.48
CA TYR A 772 15.50 15.00 23.32
C TYR A 772 15.84 14.35 24.66
N LEU A 773 16.12 15.15 25.71
CA LEU A 773 16.38 14.64 27.07
C LEU A 773 15.20 13.85 27.64
N ALA A 774 13.97 14.24 27.34
CA ALA A 774 12.77 13.48 27.72
C ALA A 774 12.69 12.13 26.98
N SER A 775 13.02 12.11 25.69
CA SER A 775 13.03 10.90 24.87
C SER A 775 14.11 9.90 25.29
N GLU A 776 15.25 10.39 25.78
CA GLU A 776 16.36 9.61 26.33
C GLU A 776 16.17 9.23 27.82
N GLY A 777 15.02 9.59 28.40
CA GLY A 777 14.59 9.23 29.76
C GLY A 777 15.25 10.04 30.87
N PHE A 778 15.98 11.10 30.55
CA PHE A 778 16.54 12.00 31.56
C PHE A 778 15.45 12.89 32.18
N LEU A 779 14.64 13.53 31.34
CA LEU A 779 13.50 14.37 31.76
C LEU A 779 12.17 13.62 31.65
N PRO A 780 11.12 14.06 32.36
CA PRO A 780 9.78 13.55 32.14
C PRO A 780 9.28 13.92 30.73
N GLY A 781 8.60 12.99 30.07
CA GLY A 781 8.05 13.17 28.73
C GLY A 781 6.72 12.46 28.56
N TYR A 782 5.99 12.81 27.50
CA TYR A 782 4.70 12.20 27.18
C TYR A 782 4.79 10.76 26.67
N ASN A 783 5.97 10.32 26.20
CA ASN A 783 6.17 8.99 25.65
C ASN A 783 6.73 8.03 26.72
N PHE A 784 5.94 7.02 27.06
CA PHE A 784 6.38 5.84 27.80
C PHE A 784 6.15 4.65 26.87
N PRO A 785 7.18 3.86 26.47
CA PRO A 785 8.51 3.72 27.05
C PRO A 785 9.58 4.67 26.49
N ARG A 786 10.66 4.81 27.27
CA ARG A 786 11.87 5.58 26.99
C ARG A 786 12.67 4.98 25.81
N LEU A 787 13.46 5.80 25.11
CA LEU A 787 14.34 5.42 23.99
C LEU A 787 13.58 4.98 22.72
N PRO A 788 12.90 5.90 22.01
CA PRO A 788 12.17 5.55 20.80
C PRO A 788 13.10 5.12 19.66
N LEU A 789 12.65 4.26 18.77
CA LEU A 789 13.31 4.03 17.48
C LEU A 789 13.04 5.22 16.55
N MET A 790 13.98 5.52 15.66
CA MET A 790 13.86 6.63 14.71
C MET A 790 14.06 6.14 13.29
N ALA A 791 13.26 6.65 12.36
CA ALA A 791 13.43 6.47 10.92
C ALA A 791 13.68 7.81 10.26
N TYR A 792 14.70 7.90 9.41
CA TYR A 792 14.93 9.09 8.57
C TYR A 792 14.01 9.04 7.36
N LEU A 793 13.23 10.10 7.16
CA LEU A 793 12.34 10.28 6.02
C LEU A 793 12.90 11.40 5.15
N PRO A 794 13.40 11.10 3.94
CA PRO A 794 13.83 12.14 3.02
C PRO A 794 12.62 12.97 2.56
N GLY A 795 12.79 14.28 2.58
CA GLY A 795 11.84 15.26 2.06
C GLY A 795 11.75 15.21 0.55
N ARG A 796 10.69 15.79 0.00
CA ARG A 796 10.41 15.80 -1.45
C ARG A 796 10.47 17.22 -1.98
N ARG A 797 10.95 17.39 -3.22
CA ARG A 797 11.03 18.72 -3.83
C ARG A 797 9.66 19.33 -4.15
N GLU A 798 8.63 18.49 -4.35
CA GLU A 798 7.30 18.90 -4.80
C GLU A 798 6.29 19.09 -3.67
N ARG A 799 6.49 18.43 -2.53
CA ARG A 799 5.66 18.61 -1.34
C ARG A 799 6.38 19.54 -0.36
N THR A 800 5.62 20.27 0.46
CA THR A 800 6.13 20.98 1.65
C THR A 800 6.76 20.04 2.69
N VAL A 801 6.81 18.72 2.41
CA VAL A 801 7.40 17.68 3.25
C VAL A 801 8.92 17.80 3.21
N ARG A 802 9.45 18.35 4.30
CA ARG A 802 10.90 18.49 4.54
C ARG A 802 11.51 17.16 4.97
N ASP A 803 12.82 17.05 4.85
CA ASP A 803 13.57 15.98 5.50
C ASP A 803 13.17 15.94 6.99
N SER A 804 12.87 14.77 7.52
CA SER A 804 12.41 14.64 8.91
C SER A 804 12.85 13.32 9.53
N PHE A 805 12.85 13.28 10.87
CA PHE A 805 12.97 12.04 11.62
C PHE A 805 11.62 11.67 12.20
N LEU A 806 11.29 10.38 12.11
CA LEU A 806 10.08 9.82 12.64
C LEU A 806 10.40 8.96 13.86
N SER A 807 10.02 9.42 15.04
CA SER A 807 10.23 8.70 16.31
C SER A 807 9.06 7.81 16.71
N ARG A 808 9.35 6.59 17.20
CA ARG A 808 8.35 5.59 17.64
C ARG A 808 8.78 4.87 18.92
N PRO A 809 7.85 4.59 19.86
CA PRO A 809 8.07 3.62 20.93
C PRO A 809 8.68 2.31 20.41
N ARG A 810 9.62 1.70 21.14
CA ARG A 810 10.38 0.52 20.64
C ARG A 810 9.50 -0.63 20.20
N PHE A 811 8.48 -0.98 20.98
CA PHE A 811 7.58 -2.09 20.66
C PHE A 811 6.85 -1.90 19.32
N LEU A 812 6.50 -0.66 18.97
CA LEU A 812 5.84 -0.33 17.71
C LEU A 812 6.84 -0.11 16.58
N GLY A 813 7.94 0.59 16.87
CA GLY A 813 9.00 0.91 15.91
C GLY A 813 9.72 -0.33 15.39
N LEU A 814 9.85 -1.40 16.18
CA LEU A 814 10.48 -2.64 15.72
C LEU A 814 9.69 -3.29 14.58
N SER A 815 8.36 -3.27 14.67
CA SER A 815 7.49 -3.74 13.59
C SER A 815 7.34 -2.72 12.45
N GLU A 816 7.20 -1.42 12.76
CA GLU A 816 6.96 -0.38 11.75
C GLU A 816 8.20 -0.06 10.92
N PHE A 817 9.37 -0.07 11.55
CA PHE A 817 10.66 0.28 10.92
C PHE A 817 11.49 -0.96 10.59
N GLY A 818 10.88 -2.14 10.57
CA GLY A 818 11.53 -3.37 10.16
C GLY A 818 11.99 -3.31 8.70
N PRO A 819 13.02 -4.09 8.29
CA PRO A 819 13.47 -4.13 6.90
C PRO A 819 12.33 -4.39 5.91
N GLN A 820 12.30 -3.67 4.79
CA GLN A 820 11.26 -3.72 3.75
C GLN A 820 9.86 -3.29 4.20
N SER A 821 9.68 -2.89 5.46
CA SER A 821 8.42 -2.32 5.93
C SER A 821 8.11 -1.02 5.20
N ILE A 822 6.82 -0.75 5.04
CA ILE A 822 6.30 0.44 4.38
C ILE A 822 5.84 1.42 5.46
N ILE A 823 6.28 2.67 5.35
CA ILE A 823 5.89 3.77 6.23
C ILE A 823 5.08 4.77 5.40
N TYR A 824 3.88 5.11 5.88
CA TYR A 824 3.05 6.15 5.29
C TYR A 824 3.19 7.45 6.09
N HIS A 825 3.51 8.56 5.41
CA HIS A 825 3.69 9.87 6.04
C HIS A 825 3.38 11.01 5.06
N GLU A 826 2.50 11.93 5.43
CA GLU A 826 2.12 13.10 4.64
C GLU A 826 1.70 12.73 3.21
N GLY A 827 0.84 11.71 3.12
CA GLY A 827 0.34 11.15 1.85
C GLY A 827 1.38 10.43 1.00
N SER A 828 2.58 10.19 1.52
CA SER A 828 3.71 9.58 0.82
C SER A 828 3.97 8.16 1.31
N THR A 829 4.48 7.30 0.43
CA THR A 829 4.89 5.94 0.78
C THR A 829 6.42 5.83 0.82
N TYR A 830 6.96 5.39 1.95
CA TYR A 830 8.39 5.14 2.15
C TYR A 830 8.64 3.66 2.39
N ARG A 831 9.75 3.12 1.87
CA ARG A 831 10.17 1.73 2.15
C ARG A 831 11.48 1.70 2.91
N VAL A 832 11.52 1.00 4.03
CA VAL A 832 12.73 0.84 4.83
C VAL A 832 13.72 -0.05 4.09
N ARG A 833 14.81 0.53 3.59
CA ARG A 833 15.86 -0.20 2.86
C ARG A 833 17.17 -0.34 3.63
N LYS A 834 17.36 0.46 4.68
CA LYS A 834 18.62 0.55 5.42
C LYS A 834 18.33 0.71 6.91
N ALA A 835 19.22 0.16 7.74
CA ALA A 835 19.28 0.46 9.17
C ALA A 835 20.56 1.27 9.43
N ILE A 836 20.44 2.36 10.18
CA ILE A 836 21.60 3.12 10.65
C ILE A 836 22.06 2.43 11.94
N LEU A 837 23.16 1.68 11.83
CA LEU A 837 23.74 0.99 12.97
C LEU A 837 24.71 1.94 13.66
N THR A 838 24.57 2.07 14.97
CA THR A 838 25.56 2.79 15.77
C THR A 838 26.89 2.04 15.66
N LEU A 839 27.94 2.73 15.21
CA LEU A 839 29.33 2.29 15.28
C LEU A 839 29.67 2.05 16.76
N ARG A 840 29.42 0.83 17.25
CA ARG A 840 29.81 0.45 18.61
C ARG A 840 31.30 0.10 18.68
N ASP A 841 31.91 -0.22 17.54
CA ASP A 841 33.35 -0.46 17.43
C ASP A 841 33.87 0.16 16.12
N GLU A 842 34.96 0.93 16.22
CA GLU A 842 35.63 1.59 15.08
C GLU A 842 36.21 0.59 14.06
N GLY A 843 36.18 -0.71 14.36
CA GLY A 843 36.75 -1.78 13.53
C GLY A 843 35.89 -2.29 12.36
N SER A 844 34.60 -1.90 12.25
CA SER A 844 33.68 -2.46 11.25
C SER A 844 33.51 -1.62 9.97
N VAL A 845 34.46 -0.73 9.66
CA VAL A 845 34.44 0.10 8.44
C VAL A 845 35.11 -0.62 7.28
N THR A 846 34.56 -1.76 6.87
CA THR A 846 34.78 -2.31 5.53
C THR A 846 33.42 -2.63 4.91
N ALA A 847 33.29 -2.42 3.59
CA ALA A 847 32.03 -2.56 2.84
C ALA A 847 31.41 -3.98 2.85
N SER A 848 31.99 -4.91 3.61
CA SER A 848 31.67 -6.33 3.68
C SER A 848 31.49 -6.87 5.12
N ALA A 849 31.44 -6.02 6.15
CA ALA A 849 31.37 -6.50 7.53
C ALA A 849 29.96 -7.00 7.89
N ASN A 850 29.86 -8.29 8.24
CA ASN A 850 28.70 -8.88 8.90
C ASN A 850 28.33 -8.04 10.14
N LEU A 851 27.02 -7.93 10.41
CA LEU A 851 26.52 -7.30 11.64
C LEU A 851 27.22 -7.92 12.86
N PRO A 852 27.72 -7.12 13.82
CA PRO A 852 28.23 -7.68 15.06
C PRO A 852 27.09 -8.38 15.79
N VAL A 853 27.13 -9.71 15.79
CA VAL A 853 26.19 -10.57 16.52
C VAL A 853 26.73 -10.80 17.94
N GLN A 854 25.85 -10.75 18.92
CA GLN A 854 26.15 -11.18 20.28
C GLN A 854 25.36 -12.43 20.58
N THR A 855 26.07 -13.47 21.00
CA THR A 855 25.46 -14.70 21.49
C THR A 855 24.76 -14.43 22.82
N ALA A 856 23.54 -14.94 22.95
CA ALA A 856 22.77 -14.91 24.17
C ALA A 856 22.34 -16.33 24.58
N ARG A 857 22.49 -16.71 25.85
CA ARG A 857 21.97 -17.97 26.38
C ARG A 857 20.72 -17.70 27.21
N LEU A 858 19.60 -18.33 26.85
CA LEU A 858 18.34 -18.21 27.59
C LEU A 858 18.24 -19.30 28.66
N CYS A 859 17.92 -18.91 29.89
CA CYS A 859 17.64 -19.87 30.96
C CYS A 859 16.42 -20.73 30.61
N PRO A 860 16.52 -22.07 30.66
CA PRO A 860 15.40 -22.95 30.30
C PRO A 860 14.27 -22.89 31.33
N HIS A 861 14.56 -22.45 32.56
CA HIS A 861 13.57 -22.39 33.64
C HIS A 861 12.82 -21.05 33.72
N CYS A 862 13.49 -19.92 33.50
CA CYS A 862 12.87 -18.59 33.68
C CYS A 862 12.93 -17.69 32.43
N GLY A 863 13.56 -18.14 31.35
CA GLY A 863 13.69 -17.37 30.11
C GLY A 863 14.64 -16.17 30.18
N TYR A 864 15.35 -15.97 31.31
CA TYR A 864 16.30 -14.87 31.46
C TYR A 864 17.48 -15.03 30.49
N GLY A 865 17.80 -13.96 29.74
CA GLY A 865 18.84 -13.96 28.72
C GLY A 865 20.18 -13.46 29.22
N HIS A 866 21.23 -14.25 29.00
CA HIS A 866 22.61 -13.95 29.35
C HIS A 866 23.39 -13.51 28.11
N PHE A 867 23.81 -12.25 28.08
CA PHE A 867 24.54 -11.65 26.95
C PHE A 867 26.04 -11.57 27.27
N ALA A 868 26.89 -11.98 26.33
CA ALA A 868 28.36 -11.88 26.37
C ALA A 868 29.12 -12.68 27.45
N THR A 869 28.44 -13.29 28.42
CA THR A 869 29.03 -14.16 29.44
C THR A 869 28.35 -15.52 29.41
N GLU A 870 29.14 -16.60 29.56
CA GLU A 870 28.64 -17.97 29.77
C GLU A 870 28.74 -18.31 31.27
N PRO A 871 27.78 -17.87 32.11
CA PRO A 871 27.77 -18.32 33.49
C PRO A 871 27.27 -19.76 33.57
N ASP A 872 27.75 -20.53 34.56
CA ASP A 872 27.24 -21.88 34.85
C ASP A 872 25.85 -21.85 35.53
N ARG A 873 25.46 -20.70 36.07
CA ARG A 873 24.17 -20.49 36.76
C ARG A 873 23.45 -19.25 36.27
N CYS A 874 22.13 -19.33 36.20
CA CYS A 874 21.28 -18.20 35.88
C CYS A 874 21.40 -17.12 36.96
N ALA A 875 21.62 -15.87 36.54
CA ALA A 875 21.80 -14.74 37.43
C ALA A 875 20.49 -14.30 38.10
N HIS A 876 19.35 -14.70 37.53
CA HIS A 876 18.02 -14.38 38.05
C HIS A 876 17.50 -15.47 39.00
N CYS A 877 17.49 -16.74 38.59
CA CYS A 877 16.93 -17.83 39.41
C CYS A 877 17.96 -18.73 40.09
N GLY A 878 19.26 -18.58 39.82
CA GLY A 878 20.33 -19.36 40.44
C GLY A 878 20.47 -20.80 39.94
N GLU A 879 19.61 -21.25 39.03
CA GLU A 879 19.63 -22.61 38.47
C GLU A 879 20.72 -22.84 37.41
N ASN A 880 21.10 -24.11 37.18
CA ASN A 880 22.07 -24.46 36.13
C ASN A 880 21.55 -24.04 34.75
N ILE A 881 22.42 -23.43 33.93
CA ILE A 881 22.09 -22.90 32.60
C ILE A 881 22.88 -23.59 31.47
N GLU A 882 23.59 -24.69 31.75
CA GLU A 882 24.29 -25.48 30.72
C GLU A 882 23.37 -25.91 29.56
N ASP A 883 22.12 -26.29 29.85
CA ASP A 883 21.11 -26.69 28.85
C ASP A 883 20.29 -25.51 28.29
N GLY A 884 20.73 -24.27 28.50
CA GLY A 884 20.00 -23.08 28.03
C GLY A 884 20.05 -22.89 26.52
N LEU A 885 18.94 -22.42 25.93
CA LEU A 885 18.83 -22.16 24.49
C LEU A 885 19.82 -21.07 24.08
N LEU A 886 20.78 -21.41 23.21
CA LEU A 886 21.75 -20.47 22.65
C LEU A 886 21.16 -19.77 21.42
N LEU A 887 21.10 -18.44 21.45
CA LEU A 887 20.72 -17.58 20.34
C LEU A 887 22.00 -16.92 19.80
N SER A 888 22.35 -17.18 18.54
CA SER A 888 23.54 -16.65 17.86
C SER A 888 23.19 -15.70 16.72
#